data_AF-A0AA36I4K8-F1
#
_entry.id   AF-A0AA36I4K8-F1
#
_cell.length_a   1.000
_cell.length_b   1.000
_cell.length_c   1.000
_cell.angle_alpha   90.00
_cell.angle_beta   90.00
_cell.angle_gamma   90.00
#
_symmetry.space_group_name_H-M   'P 1'
#
loop_
_entity.id
_entity.type
_entity.pdbx_description
1 polymer ?
#
loop_
_entity_poly.entity_id
_entity_poly.type
_entity_poly.pdbx_seq_one_letter_code
_entity_poly.pdbx_strand_id
1 'polypeptide(L)'
;MGKKGGKKKQAEPEVEIDPDLKELTIPNVRDRIDALQYRLSKAAKDRNYMQLEKDMVNRFYEITKSEVKQIDAELLNMDRKMEILERDFRVHIKVHEQKVQNLEYEHKEAKHQVHDTGENDVQKERDMHSEQLLKMNKEKLDLKREIRETQLENEGQVKMLIQGFAKRLQNLRDTFDQNHQQLQAQYEEQVEQLKVDLELRRKVEIHEIEERKNQHINELFSNHQEAFDEIKAYYNDITHDNLQLIKSLKDEIYEMKEKEKTNKKKMDLLRQENRDLTKPLEDKLADQRDLEEELKTYTKDKMALKNLKAHYKRLEEQISEAKQEYRACEDKYRKMEKERDDLYKRFRKAVQEIQRKAELGKNVVLEKKLEALSAQFEEKQAQLSEVLSNARLDPTIVANVTKKLEQVLGAKNRQIKDLQYQVHQATKQYNDTIRVYESKLQALGVEQEEIGFEAIQTATSLTPARLVTKAGVGGPAALWRVLRLPEPGALEVLGDFTFYSFMEPSYAAQLMVSYTEVDPSSTRLADGQVVPTSGGRFQDAGQVYFNHDTVLDVNRSFSFKLADVYCVAPIRNKNCGEPCGEDFWAVGKNCCSENGTHFECGDVGSKHAKSGLRLMDNTDVPFYRLAVVQAAGKHKMVSQHPIFFHWLEDPVAELHGWQRKGFRRFAIAMAAAFAISAAALAAALHTMHIAL
;
A
#
# COMPACT_ATOMS: atom_id res chain seq x y z
N MET A 1 38.41 18.64 -128.75
CA MET A 1 39.24 19.36 -129.74
C MET A 1 40.38 18.45 -130.13
N GLY A 2 40.47 18.04 -131.39
CA GLY A 2 41.36 18.70 -132.35
C GLY A 2 42.72 17.98 -132.34
N LYS A 3 42.99 17.09 -133.29
CA LYS A 3 43.45 17.35 -134.68
C LYS A 3 44.96 17.15 -134.77
N LYS A 4 45.33 16.38 -135.81
CA LYS A 4 46.60 16.40 -136.55
C LYS A 4 47.80 15.86 -135.77
N GLY A 5 48.75 15.16 -136.36
CA GLY A 5 49.13 14.92 -137.75
C GLY A 5 50.53 14.33 -137.64
N GLY A 6 50.84 13.24 -138.31
CA GLY A 6 51.49 13.32 -139.62
C GLY A 6 52.97 13.68 -139.50
N LYS A 7 53.87 12.78 -139.93
CA LYS A 7 55.10 13.08 -140.69
C LYS A 7 55.84 11.77 -141.00
N LYS A 8 55.91 11.43 -142.29
CA LYS A 8 57.12 11.54 -143.14
C LYS A 8 58.16 10.45 -142.86
N LYS A 9 58.11 9.40 -143.71
CA LYS A 9 59.31 8.69 -144.14
C LYS A 9 60.19 9.68 -144.92
N GLN A 10 61.41 9.89 -144.45
CA GLN A 10 62.45 10.65 -145.15
C GLN A 10 63.67 9.73 -145.33
N ALA A 11 64.06 9.60 -146.59
CA ALA A 11 65.38 9.39 -147.18
C ALA A 11 66.37 8.41 -146.51
N GLU A 12 66.69 7.34 -147.25
CA GLU A 12 68.03 6.75 -147.28
C GLU A 12 69.04 7.82 -147.76
N PRO A 13 70.10 8.11 -147.00
CA PRO A 13 71.30 8.75 -147.54
C PRO A 13 72.22 7.66 -148.10
N GLU A 14 72.60 7.79 -149.36
CA GLU A 14 73.77 7.12 -149.94
C GLU A 14 75.00 7.46 -149.09
N VAL A 15 75.71 6.41 -148.68
CA VAL A 15 76.87 6.47 -147.79
C VAL A 15 78.08 6.94 -148.59
N GLU A 16 78.58 8.14 -148.31
CA GLU A 16 79.93 8.55 -148.70
C GLU A 16 80.96 7.58 -148.10
N ILE A 17 81.76 6.96 -148.96
CA ILE A 17 82.85 6.08 -148.54
C ILE A 17 83.99 6.96 -148.03
N ASP A 18 84.23 6.87 -146.72
CA ASP A 18 85.29 7.57 -145.98
C ASP A 18 86.67 7.35 -146.66
N PRO A 19 87.40 8.41 -147.05
CA PRO A 19 88.68 8.30 -147.77
C PRO A 19 89.77 7.53 -147.02
N ASP A 20 89.63 7.34 -145.70
CA ASP A 20 90.52 6.53 -144.85
C ASP A 20 90.40 5.01 -145.08
N LEU A 21 89.43 4.53 -145.87
CA LEU A 21 89.22 3.10 -146.15
C LEU A 21 89.90 2.59 -147.44
N LYS A 22 90.58 3.46 -148.20
CA LYS A 22 91.25 3.09 -149.47
C LYS A 22 92.69 2.59 -149.32
N GLU A 23 93.30 2.73 -148.14
CA GLU A 23 94.71 2.34 -147.90
C GLU A 23 94.91 1.17 -146.93
N LEU A 24 93.84 0.44 -146.55
CA LEU A 24 93.94 -0.70 -145.62
C LEU A 24 93.80 -2.06 -146.32
N THR A 25 94.78 -2.94 -146.08
CA THR A 25 94.81 -4.33 -146.53
C THR A 25 93.63 -5.16 -145.99
N ILE A 26 93.13 -6.09 -146.82
CA ILE A 26 91.95 -6.97 -146.60
C ILE A 26 91.81 -7.56 -145.18
N PRO A 27 92.88 -7.96 -144.45
CA PRO A 27 92.74 -8.50 -143.09
C PRO A 27 92.16 -7.49 -142.09
N ASN A 28 92.55 -6.21 -142.16
CA ASN A 28 92.19 -5.21 -141.15
C ASN A 28 90.70 -4.82 -141.18
N VAL A 29 90.02 -4.99 -142.31
CA VAL A 29 88.58 -4.71 -142.45
C VAL A 29 87.74 -5.82 -141.81
N ARG A 30 88.18 -7.08 -141.88
CA ARG A 30 87.47 -8.21 -141.23
C ARG A 30 87.50 -8.10 -139.72
N ASP A 31 88.66 -7.81 -139.13
CA ASP A 31 88.77 -7.63 -137.68
C ASP A 31 87.87 -6.50 -137.16
N ARG A 32 87.69 -5.44 -137.96
CA ARG A 32 86.82 -4.31 -137.60
C ARG A 32 85.34 -4.67 -137.74
N ILE A 33 84.96 -5.49 -138.72
CA ILE A 33 83.61 -6.05 -138.83
C ILE A 33 83.30 -6.95 -137.63
N ASP A 34 84.21 -7.85 -137.25
CA ASP A 34 84.01 -8.77 -136.12
C ASP A 34 83.94 -7.99 -134.79
N ALA A 35 84.76 -6.95 -134.62
CA ALA A 35 84.68 -6.05 -133.47
C ALA A 35 83.35 -5.29 -133.41
N LEU A 36 82.83 -4.83 -134.55
CA LEU A 36 81.52 -4.18 -134.62
C LEU A 36 80.37 -5.16 -134.40
N GLN A 37 80.45 -6.38 -134.92
CA GLN A 37 79.46 -7.44 -134.66
C GLN A 37 79.43 -7.86 -133.19
N TYR A 38 80.61 -8.00 -132.56
CA TYR A 38 80.70 -8.25 -131.12
C TYR A 38 80.06 -7.10 -130.32
N ARG A 39 80.37 -5.85 -130.65
CA ARG A 39 79.75 -4.67 -130.01
C ARG A 39 78.24 -4.64 -130.19
N LEU A 40 77.74 -4.96 -131.39
CA LEU A 40 76.31 -5.06 -131.65
C LEU A 40 75.66 -6.16 -130.81
N SER A 41 76.26 -7.35 -130.73
CA SER A 41 75.75 -8.47 -129.94
C SER A 41 75.71 -8.17 -128.44
N LYS A 42 76.74 -7.48 -127.92
CA LYS A 42 76.81 -7.03 -126.53
C LYS A 42 75.74 -5.99 -126.24
N ALA A 43 75.64 -4.96 -127.08
CA ALA A 43 74.61 -3.94 -126.94
C ALA A 43 73.18 -4.52 -127.00
N ALA A 44 72.96 -5.56 -127.81
CA ALA A 44 71.67 -6.26 -127.86
C ALA A 44 71.36 -7.03 -126.56
N LYS A 45 72.35 -7.70 -125.96
CA LYS A 45 72.20 -8.38 -124.66
C LYS A 45 71.95 -7.37 -123.54
N ASP A 46 72.71 -6.28 -123.51
CA ASP A 46 72.56 -5.22 -122.50
C ASP A 46 71.16 -4.56 -122.62
N ARG A 47 70.67 -4.34 -123.84
CA ARG A 47 69.29 -3.85 -124.06
C ARG A 47 68.25 -4.83 -123.51
N ASN A 48 68.38 -6.13 -123.79
CA ASN A 48 67.45 -7.14 -123.27
C ASN A 48 67.49 -7.22 -121.75
N TYR A 49 68.68 -7.14 -121.14
CA TYR A 49 68.84 -7.11 -119.68
C TYR A 49 68.14 -5.88 -119.08
N MET A 50 68.37 -4.69 -119.64
CA MET A 50 67.73 -3.46 -119.18
C MET A 50 66.21 -3.47 -119.40
N GLN A 51 65.71 -4.17 -120.44
CA GLN A 51 64.28 -4.35 -120.64
C GLN A 51 63.67 -5.26 -119.56
N LEU A 52 64.32 -6.37 -119.21
CA LEU A 52 63.88 -7.25 -118.12
C LEU A 52 63.86 -6.53 -116.77
N GLU A 53 64.92 -5.78 -116.44
CA GLU A 53 64.98 -4.98 -115.21
C GLU A 53 63.87 -3.92 -115.17
N LYS A 54 63.65 -3.21 -116.27
CA LYS A 54 62.56 -2.23 -116.39
C LYS A 54 61.20 -2.89 -116.19
N ASP A 55 60.95 -4.03 -116.81
CA ASP A 55 59.68 -4.75 -116.71
C ASP A 55 59.47 -5.32 -115.30
N MET A 56 60.54 -5.79 -114.65
CA MET A 56 60.51 -6.24 -113.25
C MET A 56 60.16 -5.08 -112.30
N VAL A 57 60.84 -3.94 -112.43
CA VAL A 57 60.57 -2.75 -111.62
C VAL A 57 59.15 -2.23 -111.88
N ASN A 58 58.70 -2.23 -113.13
CA ASN A 58 57.32 -1.84 -113.46
C ASN A 58 56.29 -2.78 -112.82
N ARG A 59 56.53 -4.10 -112.82
CA ARG A 59 55.63 -5.06 -112.12
C ARG A 59 55.60 -4.81 -110.62
N PHE A 60 56.75 -4.60 -109.97
CA PHE A 60 56.77 -4.26 -108.54
C PHE A 60 56.04 -2.95 -108.25
N TYR A 61 56.24 -1.93 -109.08
CA TYR A 61 55.52 -0.67 -108.98
C TYR A 61 54.01 -0.86 -109.15
N GLU A 62 53.56 -1.65 -110.13
CA GLU A 62 52.14 -1.94 -110.33
C GLU A 62 51.53 -2.74 -109.16
N ILE A 63 52.24 -3.74 -108.63
CA ILE A 63 51.81 -4.54 -107.47
C ILE A 63 51.69 -3.65 -106.24
N THR A 64 52.76 -2.95 -105.85
CA THR A 64 52.74 -2.04 -104.69
C THR A 64 51.67 -0.96 -104.83
N LYS A 65 51.48 -0.40 -106.03
CA LYS A 65 50.39 0.55 -106.30
C LYS A 65 49.01 -0.08 -106.13
N SER A 66 48.83 -1.35 -106.49
CA SER A 66 47.58 -2.08 -106.27
C SER A 66 47.36 -2.40 -104.78
N GLU A 67 48.41 -2.78 -104.05
CA GLU A 67 48.37 -3.06 -102.61
C GLU A 67 48.05 -1.79 -101.81
N VAL A 68 48.70 -0.66 -102.12
CA VAL A 68 48.40 0.63 -101.50
C VAL A 68 46.93 1.00 -101.71
N LYS A 69 46.41 0.84 -102.94
CA LYS A 69 44.98 1.08 -103.22
C LYS A 69 44.05 0.14 -102.44
N GLN A 70 44.45 -1.10 -102.23
CA GLN A 70 43.65 -2.06 -101.46
C GLN A 70 43.65 -1.69 -99.97
N ILE A 71 44.81 -1.35 -99.40
CA ILE A 71 44.92 -0.91 -98.00
C ILE A 71 44.15 0.40 -97.79
N ASP A 72 44.25 1.36 -98.70
CA ASP A 72 43.47 2.60 -98.64
C ASP A 72 41.96 2.31 -98.64
N ALA A 73 41.50 1.36 -99.47
CA ALA A 73 40.10 0.94 -99.49
C ALA A 73 39.68 0.22 -98.19
N GLU A 74 40.56 -0.59 -97.59
CA GLU A 74 40.31 -1.26 -96.31
C GLU A 74 40.24 -0.26 -95.15
N LEU A 75 41.13 0.75 -95.12
CA LEU A 75 41.09 1.84 -94.14
C LEU A 75 39.78 2.61 -94.23
N LEU A 76 39.35 3.01 -95.43
CA LEU A 76 38.06 3.68 -95.63
C LEU A 76 36.87 2.83 -95.17
N ASN A 77 36.95 1.51 -95.33
CA ASN A 77 35.90 0.61 -94.86
C ASN A 77 35.89 0.50 -93.33
N MET A 78 37.07 0.50 -92.69
CA MET A 78 37.18 0.53 -91.23
C MET A 78 36.72 1.86 -90.65
N ASP A 79 37.06 2.99 -91.26
CA ASP A 79 36.57 4.32 -90.87
C ASP A 79 35.04 4.36 -90.93
N ARG A 80 34.45 3.84 -92.01
CA ARG A 80 32.99 3.71 -92.13
C ARG A 80 32.40 2.85 -91.01
N LYS A 81 33.02 1.73 -90.64
CA LYS A 81 32.55 0.88 -89.53
C LYS A 81 32.65 1.60 -88.18
N MET A 82 33.75 2.31 -87.94
CA MET A 82 33.91 3.12 -86.73
C MET A 82 32.81 4.19 -86.64
N GLU A 83 32.52 4.90 -87.73
CA GLU A 83 31.44 5.88 -87.74
C GLU A 83 30.05 5.25 -87.48
N ILE A 84 29.78 4.06 -88.03
CA ILE A 84 28.51 3.35 -87.79
C ILE A 84 28.40 2.96 -86.31
N LEU A 85 29.44 2.37 -85.73
CA LEU A 85 29.47 2.00 -84.32
C LEU A 85 29.30 3.21 -83.39
N GLU A 86 29.94 4.33 -83.70
CA GLU A 86 29.77 5.57 -82.93
C GLU A 86 28.34 6.12 -83.02
N ARG A 87 27.70 6.03 -84.19
CA ARG A 87 26.29 6.43 -84.37
C ARG A 87 25.38 5.52 -83.57
N ASP A 88 25.56 4.21 -83.65
CA ASP A 88 24.78 3.22 -82.93
C ASP A 88 24.94 3.40 -81.41
N PHE A 89 26.18 3.57 -80.93
CA PHE A 89 26.46 3.84 -79.52
C PHE A 89 25.77 5.13 -79.03
N ARG A 90 25.78 6.19 -79.84
CA ARG A 90 25.05 7.44 -79.53
C ARG A 90 23.54 7.22 -79.42
N VAL A 91 22.96 6.39 -80.29
CA VAL A 91 21.53 6.04 -80.23
C VAL A 91 21.25 5.22 -78.97
N HIS A 92 22.06 4.21 -78.66
CA HIS A 92 21.92 3.41 -77.44
C HIS A 92 21.98 4.25 -76.17
N ILE A 93 22.92 5.20 -76.08
CA ILE A 93 22.99 6.13 -74.94
C ILE A 93 21.68 6.89 -74.78
N LYS A 94 21.13 7.47 -75.86
CA LYS A 94 19.87 8.23 -75.80
C LYS A 94 18.69 7.36 -75.38
N VAL A 95 18.60 6.13 -75.90
CA VAL A 95 17.55 5.17 -75.52
C VAL A 95 17.68 4.81 -74.03
N HIS A 96 18.89 4.57 -73.54
CA HIS A 96 19.13 4.29 -72.13
C HIS A 96 18.82 5.49 -71.24
N GLU A 97 19.18 6.71 -71.66
CA GLU A 97 18.84 7.94 -70.95
C GLU A 97 17.32 8.12 -70.84
N GLN A 98 16.58 7.93 -71.94
CA GLN A 98 15.12 7.94 -71.93
C GLN A 98 14.53 6.85 -71.02
N LYS A 99 15.12 5.65 -71.01
CA LYS A 99 14.67 4.55 -70.14
C LYS A 99 14.89 4.86 -68.66
N VAL A 100 16.01 5.50 -68.31
CA VAL A 100 16.28 5.97 -66.94
C VAL A 100 15.27 7.04 -66.55
N GLN A 101 15.01 8.03 -67.41
CA GLN A 101 14.00 9.07 -67.15
C GLN A 101 12.60 8.49 -66.95
N ASN A 102 12.20 7.50 -67.76
CA ASN A 102 10.92 6.83 -67.59
C ASN A 102 10.84 6.05 -66.27
N LEU A 103 11.91 5.31 -65.91
CA LEU A 103 11.99 4.60 -64.63
C LEU A 103 11.97 5.55 -63.42
N GLU A 104 12.63 6.69 -63.51
CA GLU A 104 12.59 7.72 -62.46
C GLU A 104 11.18 8.31 -62.31
N TYR A 105 10.48 8.53 -63.43
CA TYR A 105 9.09 8.99 -63.42
C TYR A 105 8.17 7.94 -62.79
N GLU A 106 8.25 6.68 -63.22
CA GLU A 106 7.47 5.57 -62.67
C GLU A 106 7.74 5.38 -61.16
N HIS A 107 9.00 5.45 -60.74
CA HIS A 107 9.36 5.34 -59.32
C HIS A 107 8.84 6.54 -58.51
N LYS A 108 8.87 7.75 -59.07
CA LYS A 108 8.31 8.95 -58.43
C LYS A 108 6.80 8.83 -58.27
N GLU A 109 6.10 8.37 -59.30
CA GLU A 109 4.65 8.16 -59.28
C GLU A 109 4.26 7.07 -58.27
N ALA A 110 4.98 5.93 -58.28
CA ALA A 110 4.78 4.86 -57.30
C ALA A 110 5.01 5.35 -55.86
N LYS A 111 6.04 6.19 -55.64
CA LYS A 111 6.29 6.79 -54.33
C LYS A 111 5.17 7.72 -53.90
N HIS A 112 4.65 8.56 -54.81
CA HIS A 112 3.50 9.41 -54.53
C HIS A 112 2.26 8.58 -54.19
N GLN A 113 1.98 7.54 -54.98
CA GLN A 113 0.85 6.65 -54.72
C GLN A 113 0.95 5.97 -53.35
N VAL A 114 2.12 5.42 -53.00
CA VAL A 114 2.34 4.79 -51.68
C VAL A 114 2.17 5.81 -50.56
N HIS A 115 2.70 7.03 -50.73
CA HIS A 115 2.55 8.11 -49.76
C HIS A 115 1.07 8.48 -49.56
N ASP A 116 0.33 8.71 -50.64
CA ASP A 116 -1.07 9.11 -50.59
C ASP A 116 -1.95 7.99 -50.03
N THR A 117 -1.69 6.73 -50.37
CA THR A 117 -2.37 5.59 -49.72
C THR A 117 -2.06 5.51 -48.23
N GLY A 118 -0.80 5.74 -47.83
CA GLY A 118 -0.40 5.76 -46.43
C GLY A 118 -1.06 6.88 -45.64
N GLU A 119 -1.13 8.10 -46.19
CA GLU A 119 -1.83 9.23 -45.55
C GLU A 119 -3.32 8.96 -45.41
N ASN A 120 -3.97 8.41 -46.45
CA ASN A 120 -5.39 8.06 -46.41
C ASN A 120 -5.69 6.98 -45.36
N ASP A 121 -4.84 5.96 -45.24
CA ASP A 121 -5.04 4.89 -44.25
C ASP A 121 -4.79 5.40 -42.83
N VAL A 122 -3.79 6.26 -42.62
CA VAL A 122 -3.59 6.96 -41.34
C VAL A 122 -4.80 7.83 -41.00
N GLN A 123 -5.39 8.51 -41.98
CA GLN A 123 -6.57 9.34 -41.74
C GLN A 123 -7.81 8.49 -41.40
N LYS A 124 -8.04 7.38 -42.10
CA LYS A 124 -9.13 6.43 -41.76
C LYS A 124 -8.99 5.89 -40.34
N GLU A 125 -7.80 5.48 -39.94
CA GLU A 125 -7.54 5.00 -38.57
C GLU A 125 -7.81 6.11 -37.53
N ARG A 126 -7.44 7.36 -37.82
CA ARG A 126 -7.77 8.51 -36.95
C ARG A 126 -9.28 8.73 -36.84
N ASP A 127 -10.00 8.65 -37.95
CA ASP A 127 -11.44 8.84 -37.99
C ASP A 127 -12.18 7.72 -37.25
N MET A 128 -11.77 6.45 -37.48
CA MET A 128 -12.27 5.29 -36.73
C MET A 128 -12.00 5.40 -35.23
N HIS A 129 -10.79 5.83 -34.85
CA HIS A 129 -10.44 6.03 -33.45
C HIS A 129 -11.30 7.14 -32.81
N SER A 130 -11.51 8.25 -33.53
CA SER A 130 -12.36 9.35 -33.09
C SER A 130 -13.80 8.89 -32.87
N GLU A 131 -14.35 8.12 -33.80
CA GLU A 131 -15.70 7.56 -33.69
C GLU A 131 -15.85 6.58 -32.51
N GLN A 132 -14.85 5.71 -32.29
CA GLN A 132 -14.82 4.81 -31.14
C GLN A 132 -14.75 5.58 -29.81
N LEU A 133 -13.94 6.65 -29.74
CA LEU A 133 -13.88 7.51 -28.55
C LEU A 133 -15.21 8.20 -28.27
N LEU A 134 -15.91 8.67 -29.30
CA LEU A 134 -17.24 9.27 -29.15
C LEU A 134 -18.26 8.24 -28.65
N LYS A 135 -18.26 7.03 -29.20
CA LYS A 135 -19.13 5.94 -28.75
C LYS A 135 -18.85 5.55 -27.30
N MET A 136 -17.59 5.36 -26.95
CA MET A 136 -17.18 5.02 -25.58
C MET A 136 -17.51 6.14 -24.58
N ASN A 137 -17.36 7.41 -24.97
CA ASN A 137 -17.77 8.54 -24.13
C ASN A 137 -19.28 8.59 -23.92
N LYS A 138 -20.08 8.27 -24.94
CA LYS A 138 -21.53 8.17 -24.83
C LYS A 138 -21.93 7.04 -23.87
N GLU A 139 -21.39 5.84 -24.06
CA GLU A 139 -21.63 4.69 -23.18
C GLU A 139 -21.22 5.00 -21.72
N LYS A 140 -20.07 5.65 -21.52
CA LYS A 140 -19.62 6.13 -20.21
C LYS A 140 -20.62 7.09 -19.56
N LEU A 141 -21.19 8.02 -20.33
CA LEU A 141 -22.18 8.96 -19.81
C LEU A 141 -23.51 8.29 -19.46
N ASP A 142 -23.93 7.31 -20.26
CA ASP A 142 -25.15 6.55 -20.01
C ASP A 142 -24.99 5.64 -18.78
N LEU A 143 -23.86 4.92 -18.65
CA LEU A 143 -23.52 4.15 -17.44
C LEU A 143 -23.45 5.04 -16.19
N LYS A 144 -22.89 6.26 -16.30
CA LYS A 144 -22.88 7.22 -15.19
C LYS A 144 -24.28 7.74 -14.82
N ARG A 145 -25.24 7.69 -15.73
CA ARG A 145 -26.63 8.05 -15.45
C ARG A 145 -27.31 6.90 -14.72
N GLU A 146 -27.18 5.68 -15.22
CA GLU A 146 -27.73 4.46 -14.61
C GLU A 146 -27.20 4.23 -13.18
N ILE A 147 -25.89 4.43 -12.95
CA ILE A 147 -25.32 4.36 -11.60
C ILE A 147 -25.93 5.43 -10.68
N ARG A 148 -26.20 6.64 -11.17
CA ARG A 148 -26.82 7.68 -10.34
C ARG A 148 -28.29 7.39 -10.05
N GLU A 149 -29.02 6.84 -11.00
CA GLU A 149 -30.42 6.42 -10.82
C GLU A 149 -30.51 5.30 -9.77
N THR A 150 -29.68 4.27 -9.91
CA THR A 150 -29.63 3.17 -8.91
C THR A 150 -29.16 3.64 -7.53
N GLN A 151 -28.23 4.60 -7.45
CA GLN A 151 -27.85 5.23 -6.17
C GLN A 151 -29.02 5.96 -5.52
N LEU A 152 -29.77 6.77 -6.27
CA LEU A 152 -30.95 7.48 -5.76
C LEU A 152 -32.05 6.52 -5.30
N GLU A 153 -32.28 5.43 -6.03
CA GLU A 153 -33.22 4.38 -5.62
C GLU A 153 -32.79 3.71 -4.30
N ASN A 154 -31.50 3.36 -4.18
CA ASN A 154 -30.95 2.77 -2.96
C ASN A 154 -31.02 3.73 -1.78
N GLU A 155 -30.71 5.01 -1.97
CA GLU A 155 -30.88 6.05 -0.95
C GLU A 155 -32.35 6.16 -0.50
N GLY A 156 -33.29 6.07 -1.44
CA GLY A 156 -34.73 6.01 -1.14
C GLY A 156 -35.10 4.80 -0.27
N GLN A 157 -34.60 3.61 -0.60
CA GLN A 157 -34.82 2.39 0.18
C GLN A 157 -34.22 2.48 1.59
N VAL A 158 -33.00 2.98 1.72
CA VAL A 158 -32.35 3.19 3.02
C VAL A 158 -33.14 4.18 3.87
N LYS A 159 -33.64 5.27 3.28
CA LYS A 159 -34.48 6.24 4.00
C LYS A 159 -35.78 5.61 4.50
N MET A 160 -36.44 4.78 3.68
CA MET A 160 -37.63 4.04 4.12
C MET A 160 -37.32 3.06 5.26
N LEU A 161 -36.19 2.36 5.19
CA LEU A 161 -35.74 1.45 6.26
C LEU A 161 -35.49 2.20 7.57
N ILE A 162 -34.78 3.34 7.52
CA ILE A 162 -34.52 4.19 8.68
C ILE A 162 -35.83 4.68 9.30
N GLN A 163 -36.77 5.16 8.47
CA GLN A 163 -38.10 5.57 8.96
C GLN A 163 -38.86 4.40 9.58
N GLY A 164 -38.77 3.20 8.99
CA GLY A 164 -39.35 1.97 9.54
C GLY A 164 -38.75 1.58 10.89
N PHE A 165 -37.43 1.67 11.06
CA PHE A 165 -36.76 1.44 12.34
C PHE A 165 -37.12 2.48 13.38
N ALA A 166 -37.16 3.77 13.01
CA ALA A 166 -37.56 4.85 13.91
C ALA A 166 -38.99 4.62 14.43
N LYS A 167 -39.92 4.23 13.56
CA LYS A 167 -41.31 3.92 13.95
C LYS A 167 -41.39 2.70 14.87
N ARG A 168 -40.64 1.63 14.59
CA ARG A 168 -40.55 0.46 15.48
C ARG A 168 -39.96 0.80 16.85
N LEU A 169 -38.91 1.63 16.88
CA LEU A 169 -38.27 2.07 18.11
C LEU A 169 -39.22 2.94 18.95
N GLN A 170 -39.98 3.83 18.29
CA GLN A 170 -40.99 4.64 18.98
C GLN A 170 -42.09 3.76 19.57
N ASN A 171 -42.66 2.83 18.79
CA ASN A 171 -43.66 1.89 19.30
C ASN A 171 -43.12 1.09 20.50
N LEU A 172 -41.85 0.67 20.45
CA LEU A 172 -41.23 -0.06 21.55
C LEU A 172 -41.10 0.82 22.81
N ARG A 173 -40.67 2.08 22.67
CA ARG A 173 -40.65 3.04 23.78
C ARG A 173 -42.03 3.24 24.37
N ASP A 174 -43.04 3.46 23.53
CA ASP A 174 -44.42 3.66 23.98
C ASP A 174 -44.93 2.41 24.74
N THR A 175 -44.59 1.19 24.30
CA THR A 175 -44.94 -0.04 25.03
C THR A 175 -44.19 -0.18 26.36
N PHE A 176 -42.92 0.22 26.43
CA PHE A 176 -42.16 0.21 27.68
C PHE A 176 -42.70 1.23 28.69
N ASP A 177 -43.05 2.43 28.23
CA ASP A 177 -43.63 3.48 29.07
C ASP A 177 -44.99 3.03 29.62
N GLN A 178 -45.84 2.42 28.80
CA GLN A 178 -47.12 1.84 29.24
C GLN A 178 -46.92 0.74 30.28
N ASN A 179 -45.99 -0.20 30.03
CA ASN A 179 -45.68 -1.27 30.97
C ASN A 179 -45.11 -0.71 32.30
N HIS A 180 -44.28 0.31 32.23
CA HIS A 180 -43.70 0.96 33.40
C HIS A 180 -44.79 1.67 34.23
N GLN A 181 -45.69 2.41 33.59
CA GLN A 181 -46.83 3.05 34.25
C GLN A 181 -47.76 2.03 34.90
N GLN A 182 -48.07 0.92 34.22
CA GLN A 182 -48.89 -0.16 34.78
C GLN A 182 -48.21 -0.80 36.01
N LEU A 183 -46.91 -1.08 35.92
CA LEU A 183 -46.16 -1.67 37.03
C LEU A 183 -46.07 -0.71 38.22
N GLN A 184 -45.84 0.58 37.96
CA GLN A 184 -45.84 1.61 39.01
C GLN A 184 -47.20 1.69 39.71
N ALA A 185 -48.29 1.72 38.95
CA ALA A 185 -49.64 1.75 39.51
C ALA A 185 -49.94 0.51 40.37
N GLN A 186 -49.51 -0.68 39.94
CA GLN A 186 -49.65 -1.91 40.74
C GLN A 186 -48.91 -1.82 42.09
N TYR A 187 -47.68 -1.29 42.11
CA TYR A 187 -46.93 -1.13 43.35
C TYR A 187 -47.51 -0.03 44.25
N GLU A 188 -47.97 1.09 43.68
CA GLU A 188 -48.66 2.13 44.43
C GLU A 188 -49.94 1.60 45.09
N GLU A 189 -50.72 0.78 44.38
CA GLU A 189 -51.90 0.12 44.93
C GLU A 189 -51.53 -0.84 46.07
N GLN A 190 -50.49 -1.68 45.91
CA GLN A 190 -50.02 -2.58 46.98
C GLN A 190 -49.57 -1.81 48.22
N VAL A 191 -48.86 -0.70 48.04
CA VAL A 191 -48.43 0.16 49.16
C VAL A 191 -49.63 0.77 49.87
N GLU A 192 -50.64 1.22 49.13
CA GLU A 192 -51.85 1.81 49.72
C GLU A 192 -52.68 0.76 50.47
N GLN A 193 -52.84 -0.43 49.91
CA GLN A 193 -53.47 -1.56 50.59
C GLN A 193 -52.75 -1.90 51.91
N LEU A 194 -51.41 -1.95 51.89
CA LEU A 194 -50.62 -2.21 53.09
C LEU A 194 -50.81 -1.13 54.17
N LYS A 195 -50.94 0.15 53.78
CA LYS A 195 -51.24 1.23 54.74
C LYS A 195 -52.61 1.02 55.38
N VAL A 196 -53.64 0.70 54.59
CA VAL A 196 -54.99 0.44 55.10
C VAL A 196 -54.98 -0.75 56.07
N ASP A 197 -54.27 -1.83 55.74
CA ASP A 197 -54.14 -3.00 56.61
C ASP A 197 -53.44 -2.68 57.94
N LEU A 198 -52.36 -1.89 57.89
CA LEU A 198 -51.64 -1.45 59.10
C LEU A 198 -52.49 -0.52 59.96
N GLU A 199 -53.26 0.38 59.35
CA GLU A 199 -54.22 1.23 60.08
C GLU A 199 -55.33 0.41 60.72
N LEU A 200 -55.86 -0.59 60.02
CA LEU A 200 -56.87 -1.49 60.55
C LEU A 200 -56.31 -2.27 61.75
N ARG A 201 -55.11 -2.83 61.61
CA ARG A 201 -54.43 -3.54 62.70
C ARG A 201 -54.23 -2.64 63.92
N ARG A 202 -53.77 -1.40 63.71
CA ARG A 202 -53.65 -0.42 64.79
C ARG A 202 -54.99 -0.13 65.47
N LYS A 203 -56.08 0.01 64.72
CA LYS A 203 -57.42 0.23 65.28
C LYS A 203 -57.91 -0.96 66.10
N VAL A 204 -57.67 -2.19 65.63
CA VAL A 204 -58.00 -3.41 66.36
C VAL A 204 -57.20 -3.50 67.66
N GLU A 205 -55.89 -3.27 67.62
CA GLU A 205 -55.04 -3.27 68.83
C GLU A 205 -55.50 -2.22 69.85
N ILE A 206 -55.91 -1.02 69.40
CA ILE A 206 -56.48 0.01 70.28
C ILE A 206 -57.79 -0.46 70.91
N HIS A 207 -58.71 -1.04 70.13
CA HIS A 207 -59.98 -1.54 70.65
C HIS A 207 -59.79 -2.69 71.64
N GLU A 208 -58.88 -3.64 71.39
CA GLU A 208 -58.54 -4.70 72.34
C GLU A 208 -57.98 -4.15 73.65
N ILE A 209 -57.16 -3.09 73.59
CA ILE A 209 -56.65 -2.40 74.79
C ILE A 209 -57.79 -1.70 75.54
N GLU A 210 -58.67 -1.00 74.83
CA GLU A 210 -59.84 -0.32 75.41
C GLU A 210 -60.79 -1.31 76.08
N GLU A 211 -61.06 -2.46 75.44
CA GLU A 211 -61.92 -3.49 76.01
C GLU A 211 -61.33 -4.06 77.30
N ARG A 212 -60.02 -4.37 77.32
CA ARG A 212 -59.34 -4.80 78.55
C ARG A 212 -59.38 -3.75 79.65
N LYS A 213 -59.20 -2.46 79.30
CA LYS A 213 -59.31 -1.35 80.27
C LYS A 213 -60.73 -1.23 80.81
N ASN A 214 -61.75 -1.34 79.96
CA ASN A 214 -63.15 -1.27 80.38
C ASN A 214 -63.54 -2.45 81.25
N GLN A 215 -63.06 -3.66 80.93
CA GLN A 215 -63.22 -4.84 81.79
C GLN A 215 -62.61 -4.59 83.17
N HIS A 216 -61.37 -4.09 83.22
CA HIS A 216 -60.70 -3.78 84.50
C HIS A 216 -61.42 -2.67 85.29
N ILE A 217 -61.93 -1.63 84.61
CA ILE A 217 -62.74 -0.59 85.24
C ILE A 217 -64.00 -1.19 85.86
N ASN A 218 -64.68 -2.11 85.16
CA ASN A 218 -65.89 -2.77 85.66
C ASN A 218 -65.59 -3.70 86.84
N GLU A 219 -64.50 -4.46 86.80
CA GLU A 219 -64.03 -5.27 87.93
C GLU A 219 -63.73 -4.38 89.14
N LEU A 220 -63.00 -3.28 88.94
CA LEU A 220 -62.68 -2.33 90.00
C LEU A 220 -63.96 -1.70 90.57
N PHE A 221 -64.92 -1.36 89.71
CA PHE A 221 -66.22 -0.84 90.13
C PHE A 221 -67.01 -1.86 90.95
N SER A 222 -67.01 -3.13 90.54
CA SER A 222 -67.64 -4.23 91.29
C SER A 222 -66.99 -4.42 92.65
N ASN A 223 -65.66 -4.50 92.70
CA ASN A 223 -64.90 -4.63 93.94
C ASN A 223 -65.11 -3.43 94.86
N HIS A 224 -65.17 -2.21 94.30
CA HIS A 224 -65.49 -1.03 95.09
C HIS A 224 -66.91 -1.05 95.61
N GLN A 225 -67.88 -1.49 94.80
CA GLN A 225 -69.27 -1.61 95.23
C GLN A 225 -69.43 -2.66 96.33
N GLU A 226 -68.80 -3.83 96.19
CA GLU A 226 -68.75 -4.86 97.24
C GLU A 226 -68.10 -4.32 98.50
N ALA A 227 -66.94 -3.67 98.42
CA ALA A 227 -66.30 -3.05 99.57
C ALA A 227 -67.19 -1.96 100.20
N PHE A 228 -67.92 -1.17 99.41
CA PHE A 228 -68.87 -0.18 99.91
C PHE A 228 -70.07 -0.82 100.61
N ASP A 229 -70.58 -1.93 100.09
CA ASP A 229 -71.70 -2.65 100.67
C ASP A 229 -71.27 -3.45 101.92
N GLU A 230 -70.06 -3.99 101.96
CA GLU A 230 -69.41 -4.53 103.16
C GLU A 230 -69.20 -3.44 104.20
N ILE A 231 -68.75 -2.24 103.81
CA ILE A 231 -68.61 -1.09 104.71
C ILE A 231 -69.99 -0.65 105.24
N LYS A 232 -71.02 -0.62 104.40
CA LYS A 232 -72.40 -0.31 104.85
C LYS A 232 -72.95 -1.38 105.77
N ALA A 233 -72.71 -2.66 105.48
CA ALA A 233 -73.08 -3.77 106.35
C ALA A 233 -72.35 -3.64 107.69
N TYR A 234 -71.05 -3.38 107.67
CA TYR A 234 -70.23 -3.13 108.86
C TYR A 234 -70.75 -1.93 109.66
N TYR A 235 -71.15 -0.81 109.04
CA TYR A 235 -71.73 0.33 109.76
C TYR A 235 -73.19 0.11 110.20
N ASN A 236 -73.97 -0.73 109.50
CA ASN A 236 -75.31 -1.14 109.93
C ASN A 236 -75.24 -2.11 111.12
N ASP A 237 -74.33 -3.08 111.06
CA ASP A 237 -74.02 -3.98 112.16
C ASP A 237 -73.42 -3.21 113.32
N ILE A 238 -72.52 -2.23 113.07
CA ILE A 238 -72.04 -1.32 114.11
C ILE A 238 -73.11 -0.39 114.63
N THR A 239 -74.12 0.03 113.87
CA THR A 239 -75.21 0.86 114.44
C THR A 239 -76.17 0.01 115.26
N HIS A 240 -76.39 -1.25 114.87
CA HIS A 240 -77.13 -2.23 115.65
C HIS A 240 -76.38 -2.61 116.94
N ASP A 241 -75.10 -2.96 116.79
CA ASP A 241 -74.18 -3.25 117.87
C ASP A 241 -73.95 -2.02 118.71
N ASN A 242 -73.77 -0.80 118.17
CA ASN A 242 -73.68 0.44 118.95
C ASN A 242 -74.99 0.74 119.70
N LEU A 243 -76.15 0.31 119.23
CA LEU A 243 -77.39 0.42 120.01
C LEU A 243 -77.42 -0.59 121.18
N GLN A 244 -76.90 -1.80 120.99
CA GLN A 244 -76.72 -2.79 122.06
C GLN A 244 -75.56 -2.43 123.01
N LEU A 245 -74.51 -1.85 122.45
CA LEU A 245 -73.25 -1.45 123.04
C LEU A 245 -73.38 -0.07 123.70
N ILE A 246 -74.28 0.85 123.30
CA ILE A 246 -74.64 2.02 124.13
C ILE A 246 -75.30 1.54 125.44
N LYS A 247 -75.99 0.39 125.40
CA LYS A 247 -76.60 -0.23 126.57
C LYS A 247 -75.56 -0.90 127.47
N SER A 248 -74.55 -1.59 126.90
CA SER A 248 -73.48 -2.24 127.67
C SER A 248 -72.26 -1.35 127.96
N LEU A 249 -71.93 -0.35 127.14
CA LEU A 249 -70.91 0.69 127.38
C LEU A 249 -71.32 1.65 128.48
N LYS A 250 -72.62 1.78 128.80
CA LYS A 250 -72.99 2.45 130.03
C LYS A 250 -72.42 1.73 131.27
N ASP A 251 -72.24 0.41 131.15
CA ASP A 251 -71.71 -0.46 132.20
C ASP A 251 -70.18 -0.70 132.03
N GLU A 252 -69.64 -0.72 130.82
CA GLU A 252 -68.21 -0.94 130.51
C GLU A 252 -67.36 0.33 130.33
N ILE A 253 -67.95 1.54 130.23
CA ILE A 253 -67.22 2.83 130.33
C ILE A 253 -66.47 2.95 131.67
N TYR A 254 -66.84 2.14 132.66
CA TYR A 254 -66.13 2.02 133.93
C TYR A 254 -64.85 1.15 133.84
N GLU A 255 -64.74 0.22 132.87
CA GLU A 255 -63.61 -0.75 132.79
C GLU A 255 -62.67 -0.57 131.58
N MET A 256 -63.14 -0.06 130.43
CA MET A 256 -62.36 -0.07 129.18
C MET A 256 -61.39 1.11 128.97
N LYS A 257 -61.42 2.14 129.84
CA LYS A 257 -60.48 3.28 129.76
C LYS A 257 -59.01 2.88 130.00
N GLU A 258 -58.75 1.70 130.55
CA GLU A 258 -57.42 1.29 131.00
C GLU A 258 -56.65 0.43 129.97
N LYS A 259 -57.34 -0.28 129.05
CA LYS A 259 -56.73 -1.26 128.14
C LYS A 259 -56.46 -0.75 126.70
N GLU A 260 -57.03 0.39 126.29
CA GLU A 260 -56.88 0.94 124.93
C GLU A 260 -55.46 1.49 124.63
N LYS A 261 -54.71 1.91 125.66
CA LYS A 261 -53.41 2.59 125.49
C LYS A 261 -52.26 1.69 125.01
N THR A 262 -52.37 0.37 125.16
CA THR A 262 -51.26 -0.57 124.91
C THR A 262 -51.32 -1.25 123.54
N ASN A 263 -52.52 -1.52 123.01
CA ASN A 263 -52.68 -2.26 121.74
C ASN A 263 -52.55 -1.38 120.48
N LYS A 264 -52.85 -0.07 120.55
CA LYS A 264 -52.65 0.87 119.43
C LYS A 264 -51.19 0.90 118.92
N LYS A 265 -50.21 0.77 119.82
CA LYS A 265 -48.78 0.94 119.49
C LYS A 265 -48.16 -0.23 118.73
N LYS A 266 -48.66 -1.47 118.87
CA LYS A 266 -48.10 -2.66 118.19
C LYS A 266 -48.61 -2.84 116.76
N MET A 267 -49.85 -2.42 116.50
CA MET A 267 -50.47 -2.55 115.16
C MET A 267 -49.88 -1.55 114.15
N ASP A 268 -49.52 -0.35 114.62
CA ASP A 268 -48.91 0.67 113.76
C ASP A 268 -47.48 0.28 113.33
N LEU A 269 -46.70 -0.36 114.20
CA LEU A 269 -45.33 -0.81 113.90
C LEU A 269 -45.27 -1.88 112.80
N LEU A 270 -46.12 -2.91 112.87
CA LEU A 270 -46.13 -4.01 111.89
C LEU A 270 -46.70 -3.60 110.52
N ARG A 271 -47.64 -2.65 110.48
CA ARG A 271 -48.18 -2.07 109.23
C ARG A 271 -47.22 -1.10 108.55
N GLN A 272 -46.22 -0.61 109.27
CA GLN A 272 -45.18 0.26 108.75
C GLN A 272 -44.05 -0.58 108.16
N GLU A 273 -43.56 -1.60 108.87
CA GLU A 273 -42.52 -2.52 108.36
C GLU A 273 -42.92 -3.24 107.06
N ASN A 274 -44.17 -3.72 106.96
CA ASN A 274 -44.64 -4.37 105.72
C ASN A 274 -44.84 -3.38 104.56
N ARG A 275 -45.05 -2.09 104.82
CA ARG A 275 -45.09 -1.06 103.76
C ARG A 275 -43.69 -0.64 103.33
N ASP A 276 -42.73 -0.70 104.23
CA ASP A 276 -41.34 -0.32 103.98
C ASP A 276 -40.57 -1.37 103.16
N LEU A 277 -41.01 -2.64 103.14
CA LEU A 277 -40.33 -3.74 102.42
C LEU A 277 -40.84 -4.02 101.00
N THR A 278 -42.09 -3.65 100.66
CA THR A 278 -42.69 -3.97 99.35
C THR A 278 -42.10 -3.14 98.20
N LYS A 279 -41.92 -1.84 98.42
CA LYS A 279 -41.34 -0.93 97.40
C LYS A 279 -39.89 -1.30 97.03
N PRO A 280 -38.97 -1.54 97.99
CA PRO A 280 -37.61 -1.97 97.65
C PRO A 280 -37.56 -3.27 96.85
N LEU A 281 -38.51 -4.18 97.06
CA LEU A 281 -38.55 -5.46 96.34
C LEU A 281 -39.01 -5.28 94.88
N GLU A 282 -40.03 -4.45 94.65
CA GLU A 282 -40.49 -4.11 93.29
C GLU A 282 -39.43 -3.35 92.51
N ASP A 283 -38.77 -2.38 93.15
CA ASP A 283 -37.67 -1.60 92.56
C ASP A 283 -36.51 -2.53 92.16
N LYS A 284 -36.14 -3.50 93.01
CA LYS A 284 -35.05 -4.46 92.70
C LYS A 284 -35.40 -5.44 91.58
N LEU A 285 -36.67 -5.81 91.43
CA LEU A 285 -37.14 -6.65 90.32
C LEU A 285 -37.23 -5.86 89.00
N ALA A 286 -37.53 -4.57 89.06
CA ALA A 286 -37.43 -3.67 87.90
C ALA A 286 -35.96 -3.50 87.48
N ASP A 287 -35.07 -3.18 88.42
CA ASP A 287 -33.62 -3.08 88.18
C ASP A 287 -33.06 -4.35 87.51
N GLN A 288 -33.49 -5.54 87.96
CA GLN A 288 -33.04 -6.81 87.37
C GLN A 288 -33.43 -6.95 85.90
N ARG A 289 -34.66 -6.58 85.54
CA ARG A 289 -35.15 -6.67 84.15
C ARG A 289 -34.42 -5.70 83.24
N ASP A 290 -34.20 -4.47 83.71
CA ASP A 290 -33.50 -3.44 82.95
C ASP A 290 -32.03 -3.84 82.73
N LEU A 291 -31.35 -4.36 83.76
CA LEU A 291 -29.99 -4.88 83.66
C LEU A 291 -29.87 -6.10 82.72
N GLU A 292 -30.87 -6.98 82.67
CA GLU A 292 -30.91 -8.10 81.72
C GLU A 292 -31.10 -7.64 80.27
N GLU A 293 -31.85 -6.58 80.03
CA GLU A 293 -32.01 -5.97 78.70
C GLU A 293 -30.75 -5.24 78.24
N GLU A 294 -30.11 -4.49 79.14
CA GLU A 294 -28.80 -3.85 78.90
C GLU A 294 -27.70 -4.89 78.61
N LEU A 295 -27.72 -6.03 79.28
CA LEU A 295 -26.78 -7.12 78.98
C LEU A 295 -26.98 -7.66 77.55
N LYS A 296 -28.22 -7.81 77.09
CA LYS A 296 -28.53 -8.29 75.73
C LYS A 296 -28.06 -7.28 74.68
N THR A 297 -28.30 -5.98 74.86
CA THR A 297 -27.81 -4.94 73.93
C THR A 297 -26.28 -4.90 73.92
N TYR A 298 -25.63 -4.95 75.09
CA TYR A 298 -24.18 -5.02 75.21
C TYR A 298 -23.57 -6.23 74.47
N THR A 299 -24.20 -7.41 74.53
CA THR A 299 -23.71 -8.58 73.77
C THR A 299 -23.80 -8.39 72.25
N LYS A 300 -24.86 -7.75 71.74
CA LYS A 300 -25.02 -7.43 70.32
C LYS A 300 -23.95 -6.44 69.87
N ASP A 301 -23.74 -5.38 70.64
CA ASP A 301 -22.76 -4.34 70.34
C ASP A 301 -21.34 -4.88 70.37
N LYS A 302 -21.02 -5.79 71.31
CA LYS A 302 -19.73 -6.49 71.36
C LYS A 302 -19.47 -7.33 70.10
N MET A 303 -20.48 -8.00 69.57
CA MET A 303 -20.37 -8.77 68.32
C MET A 303 -20.23 -7.87 67.10
N ALA A 304 -20.99 -6.77 67.03
CA ALA A 304 -20.86 -5.76 65.98
C ALA A 304 -19.46 -5.12 65.98
N LEU A 305 -18.94 -4.76 67.16
CA LEU A 305 -17.59 -4.21 67.32
C LEU A 305 -16.51 -5.20 66.86
N LYS A 306 -16.66 -6.50 67.14
CA LYS A 306 -15.73 -7.53 66.68
C LYS A 306 -15.70 -7.61 65.15
N ASN A 307 -16.88 -7.60 64.52
CA ASN A 307 -16.99 -7.64 63.07
C ASN A 307 -16.42 -6.37 62.42
N LEU A 308 -16.72 -5.19 62.98
CA LEU A 308 -16.17 -3.91 62.53
C LEU A 308 -14.65 -3.86 62.64
N LYS A 309 -14.06 -4.36 63.74
CA LYS A 309 -12.60 -4.47 63.87
C LYS A 309 -11.97 -5.38 62.81
N ALA A 310 -12.62 -6.51 62.50
CA ALA A 310 -12.14 -7.41 61.44
C ALA A 310 -12.26 -6.79 60.04
N HIS A 311 -13.30 -6.00 59.78
CA HIS A 311 -13.43 -5.22 58.55
C HIS A 311 -12.39 -4.10 58.44
N TYR A 312 -12.18 -3.35 59.53
CA TYR A 312 -11.18 -2.30 59.59
C TYR A 312 -9.77 -2.83 59.29
N LYS A 313 -9.40 -3.97 59.89
CA LYS A 313 -8.10 -4.60 59.64
C LYS A 313 -7.90 -5.01 58.17
N ARG A 314 -8.93 -5.59 57.53
CA ARG A 314 -8.87 -5.91 56.10
C ARG A 314 -8.73 -4.68 55.21
N LEU A 315 -9.46 -3.61 55.53
CA LEU A 315 -9.34 -2.33 54.81
C LEU A 315 -7.94 -1.71 54.98
N GLU A 316 -7.36 -1.82 56.18
CA GLU A 316 -6.00 -1.34 56.46
C GLU A 316 -4.94 -2.13 55.68
N GLU A 317 -5.10 -3.45 55.56
CA GLU A 317 -4.28 -4.32 54.71
C GLU A 317 -4.38 -3.92 53.23
N GLN A 318 -5.61 -3.72 52.71
CA GLN A 318 -5.83 -3.27 51.33
C GLN A 318 -5.23 -1.89 51.04
N ILE A 319 -5.32 -0.95 51.98
CA ILE A 319 -4.71 0.38 51.85
C ILE A 319 -3.17 0.25 51.83
N SER A 320 -2.60 -0.65 52.62
CA SER A 320 -1.16 -0.91 52.63
C SER A 320 -0.68 -1.49 51.29
N GLU A 321 -1.39 -2.50 50.76
CA GLU A 321 -1.10 -3.11 49.46
C GLU A 321 -1.18 -2.09 48.31
N ALA A 322 -2.27 -1.33 48.24
CA ALA A 322 -2.45 -0.29 47.22
C ALA A 322 -1.35 0.80 47.28
N LYS A 323 -0.89 1.17 48.49
CA LYS A 323 0.24 2.10 48.65
C LYS A 323 1.56 1.51 48.14
N GLN A 324 1.79 0.21 48.32
CA GLN A 324 2.99 -0.45 47.81
C GLN A 324 2.96 -0.54 46.28
N GLU A 325 1.82 -0.89 45.70
CA GLU A 325 1.62 -0.92 44.24
C GLU A 325 1.82 0.47 43.61
N TYR A 326 1.27 1.51 44.23
CA TYR A 326 1.45 2.89 43.79
C TYR A 326 2.92 3.28 43.75
N ARG A 327 3.69 3.00 44.83
CA ARG A 327 5.13 3.28 44.88
C ARG A 327 5.90 2.50 43.82
N ALA A 328 5.59 1.22 43.62
CA ALA A 328 6.22 0.40 42.60
C ALA A 328 5.93 0.93 41.17
N CYS A 329 4.72 1.44 40.94
CA CYS A 329 4.35 2.06 39.67
C CYS A 329 5.10 3.40 39.46
N GLU A 330 5.19 4.23 40.50
CA GLU A 330 5.92 5.50 40.47
C GLU A 330 7.42 5.29 40.16
N ASP A 331 8.05 4.27 40.76
CA ASP A 331 9.44 3.92 40.49
C ASP A 331 9.65 3.46 39.03
N LYS A 332 8.70 2.69 38.47
CA LYS A 332 8.74 2.30 37.05
C LYS A 332 8.60 3.52 36.15
N TYR A 333 7.68 4.44 36.47
CA TYR A 333 7.49 5.68 35.72
C TYR A 333 8.76 6.53 35.71
N ARG A 334 9.41 6.73 36.86
CA ARG A 334 10.67 7.49 36.97
C ARG A 334 11.81 6.86 36.16
N LYS A 335 11.87 5.53 36.04
CA LYS A 335 12.86 4.85 35.19
C LYS A 335 12.60 5.13 33.71
N MET A 336 11.35 4.97 33.26
CA MET A 336 10.97 5.26 31.87
C MET A 336 11.21 6.72 31.50
N GLU A 337 10.96 7.64 32.42
CA GLU A 337 11.23 9.06 32.20
C GLU A 337 12.73 9.34 32.00
N LYS A 338 13.60 8.73 32.80
CA LYS A 338 15.05 8.83 32.63
C LYS A 338 15.52 8.26 31.29
N GLU A 339 15.00 7.10 30.90
CA GLU A 339 15.33 6.48 29.62
C GLU A 339 14.92 7.36 28.43
N ARG A 340 13.72 7.95 28.48
CA ARG A 340 13.25 8.94 27.49
C ARG A 340 14.23 10.12 27.39
N ASP A 341 14.60 10.71 28.53
CA ASP A 341 15.45 11.90 28.56
C ASP A 341 16.87 11.59 28.05
N ASP A 342 17.42 10.43 28.39
CA ASP A 342 18.71 9.99 27.93
C ASP A 342 18.71 9.70 26.42
N LEU A 343 17.65 9.07 25.91
CA LEU A 343 17.48 8.85 24.47
C LEU A 343 17.42 10.18 23.72
N TYR A 344 16.67 11.14 24.23
CA TYR A 344 16.53 12.47 23.64
C TYR A 344 17.87 13.23 23.62
N LYS A 345 18.66 13.15 24.71
CA LYS A 345 20.02 13.71 24.77
C LYS A 345 20.96 13.05 23.74
N ARG A 346 20.93 11.72 23.63
CA ARG A 346 21.76 10.98 22.66
C ARG A 346 21.39 11.34 21.22
N PHE A 347 20.10 11.41 20.92
CA PHE A 347 19.61 11.81 19.61
C PHE A 347 20.08 13.21 19.24
N ARG A 348 19.91 14.20 20.14
CA ARG A 348 20.38 15.58 19.90
C ARG A 348 21.88 15.64 19.63
N LYS A 349 22.69 14.90 20.40
CA LYS A 349 24.14 14.80 20.16
C LYS A 349 24.45 14.20 18.78
N ALA A 350 23.81 13.10 18.41
CA ALA A 350 24.02 12.43 17.12
C ALA A 350 23.67 13.35 15.94
N VAL A 351 22.56 14.09 16.03
CA VAL A 351 22.17 15.06 15.00
C VAL A 351 23.20 16.17 14.86
N GLN A 352 23.66 16.74 15.98
CA GLN A 352 24.70 17.78 15.98
C GLN A 352 26.03 17.28 15.40
N GLU A 353 26.43 16.04 15.68
CA GLU A 353 27.64 15.45 15.11
C GLU A 353 27.53 15.22 13.59
N ILE A 354 26.38 14.75 13.11
CA ILE A 354 26.13 14.55 11.68
C ILE A 354 26.15 15.89 10.96
N GLN A 355 25.47 16.90 11.51
CA GLN A 355 25.44 18.26 10.97
C GLN A 355 26.86 18.84 10.91
N ARG A 356 27.63 18.75 12.01
CA ARG A 356 29.02 19.22 12.05
C ARG A 356 29.91 18.50 11.02
N LYS A 357 29.74 17.19 10.81
CA LYS A 357 30.49 16.43 9.80
C LYS A 357 30.11 16.83 8.36
N ALA A 358 28.84 17.10 8.11
CA ALA A 358 28.36 17.55 6.81
C ALA A 358 28.88 18.97 6.48
N GLU A 359 28.74 19.89 7.44
CA GLU A 359 29.17 21.29 7.32
C GLU A 359 30.70 21.39 7.19
N LEU A 360 31.47 20.87 8.14
CA LEU A 360 32.93 21.02 8.14
C LEU A 360 33.65 20.13 7.13
N GLY A 361 33.10 18.96 6.81
CA GLY A 361 33.82 17.92 6.05
C GLY A 361 33.63 18.02 4.54
N LYS A 362 32.39 18.03 4.06
CA LYS A 362 32.10 17.94 2.63
C LYS A 362 31.71 19.29 2.04
N ASN A 363 30.84 20.04 2.70
CA ASN A 363 30.32 21.30 2.14
C ASN A 363 31.42 22.34 2.03
N VAL A 364 32.15 22.62 3.13
CA VAL A 364 33.26 23.59 3.10
C VAL A 364 34.36 23.20 2.10
N VAL A 365 34.66 21.90 1.94
CA VAL A 365 35.67 21.44 0.96
C VAL A 365 35.18 21.61 -0.48
N LEU A 366 33.89 21.35 -0.73
CA LEU A 366 33.28 21.53 -2.04
C LEU A 366 33.16 23.02 -2.40
N GLU A 367 32.78 23.87 -1.43
CA GLU A 367 32.74 25.33 -1.58
C GLU A 367 34.12 25.88 -1.94
N LYS A 368 35.16 25.52 -1.19
CA LYS A 368 36.54 25.93 -1.52
C LYS A 368 37.01 25.45 -2.90
N LYS A 369 36.61 24.23 -3.31
CA LYS A 369 36.92 23.73 -4.66
C LYS A 369 36.17 24.51 -5.73
N LEU A 370 34.92 24.89 -5.46
CA LEU A 370 34.11 25.68 -6.38
C LEU A 370 34.69 27.09 -6.52
N GLU A 371 35.04 27.74 -5.41
CA GLU A 371 35.73 29.05 -5.40
C GLU A 371 37.05 29.01 -6.18
N ALA A 372 37.85 27.95 -5.98
CA ALA A 372 39.11 27.80 -6.72
C ALA A 372 38.86 27.61 -8.23
N LEU A 373 37.86 26.82 -8.62
CA LEU A 373 37.51 26.61 -10.03
C LEU A 373 36.89 27.86 -10.67
N SER A 374 36.08 28.63 -9.93
CA SER A 374 35.51 29.89 -10.42
C SER A 374 36.60 30.94 -10.61
N ALA A 375 37.53 31.07 -9.67
CA ALA A 375 38.68 31.96 -9.81
C ALA A 375 39.53 31.62 -11.04
N GLN A 376 39.80 30.32 -11.27
CA GLN A 376 40.51 29.87 -12.47
C GLN A 376 39.73 30.18 -13.76
N PHE A 377 38.40 30.01 -13.74
CA PHE A 377 37.56 30.33 -14.89
C PHE A 377 37.58 31.83 -15.21
N GLU A 378 37.41 32.68 -14.21
CA GLU A 378 37.46 34.14 -14.36
C GLU A 378 38.83 34.61 -14.87
N GLU A 379 39.92 34.05 -14.34
CA GLU A 379 41.28 34.35 -14.82
C GLU A 379 41.45 33.97 -16.30
N LYS A 380 40.98 32.77 -16.69
CA LYS A 380 41.07 32.31 -18.08
C LYS A 380 40.18 33.11 -19.02
N GLN A 381 39.00 33.53 -18.56
CA GLN A 381 38.09 34.37 -19.31
C GLN A 381 38.66 35.79 -19.51
N ALA A 382 39.32 36.34 -18.49
CA ALA A 382 40.03 37.61 -18.58
C ALA A 382 41.23 37.52 -19.53
N GLN A 383 42.03 36.46 -19.46
CA GLN A 383 43.13 36.21 -20.40
C GLN A 383 42.63 36.10 -21.85
N LEU A 384 41.50 35.42 -22.06
CA LEU A 384 40.89 35.29 -23.39
C LEU A 384 40.39 36.64 -23.93
N SER A 385 39.72 37.45 -23.10
CA SER A 385 39.21 38.76 -23.51
C SER A 385 40.33 39.73 -23.83
N GLU A 386 41.44 39.69 -23.09
CA GLU A 386 42.65 40.48 -23.37
C GLU A 386 43.25 40.09 -24.72
N VAL A 387 43.46 38.80 -25.00
CA VAL A 387 44.00 38.32 -26.28
C VAL A 387 43.10 38.71 -27.46
N LEU A 388 41.78 38.58 -27.31
CA LEU A 388 40.82 38.94 -28.35
C LEU A 388 40.81 40.45 -28.64
N SER A 389 40.96 41.29 -27.61
CA SER A 389 41.04 42.74 -27.78
C SER A 389 42.35 43.20 -28.45
N ASN A 390 43.47 42.57 -28.09
CA ASN A 390 44.78 42.87 -28.67
C ASN A 390 44.90 42.40 -30.13
N ALA A 391 44.23 41.30 -30.50
CA ALA A 391 44.30 40.73 -31.84
C ALA A 391 43.53 41.53 -32.93
N ARG A 392 42.68 42.50 -32.54
CA ARG A 392 41.85 43.34 -33.44
C ARG A 392 41.13 42.53 -34.54
N LEU A 393 40.70 41.32 -34.20
CA LEU A 393 39.97 40.45 -35.13
C LEU A 393 38.53 40.94 -35.28
N ASP A 394 37.92 40.67 -36.43
CA ASP A 394 36.50 40.96 -36.66
C ASP A 394 35.64 40.22 -35.61
N PRO A 395 34.88 40.93 -34.75
CA PRO A 395 34.07 40.34 -33.71
C PRO A 395 33.09 39.28 -34.22
N THR A 396 32.61 39.43 -35.47
CA THR A 396 31.68 38.48 -36.07
C THR A 396 32.34 37.15 -36.42
N ILE A 397 33.59 37.18 -36.89
CA ILE A 397 34.36 35.98 -37.23
C ILE A 397 34.75 35.25 -35.95
N VAL A 398 35.21 35.97 -34.91
CA VAL A 398 35.54 35.38 -33.61
C VAL A 398 34.31 34.70 -32.99
N ALA A 399 33.15 35.36 -32.95
CA ALA A 399 31.93 34.78 -32.41
C ALA A 399 31.51 33.51 -33.16
N ASN A 400 31.65 33.48 -34.50
CA ASN A 400 31.34 32.31 -35.30
C ASN A 400 32.29 31.14 -35.05
N VAL A 401 33.60 31.41 -34.90
CA VAL A 401 34.60 30.38 -34.58
C VAL A 401 34.39 29.84 -33.17
N THR A 402 34.18 30.70 -32.17
CA THR A 402 33.89 30.30 -30.78
C THR A 402 32.64 29.44 -30.70
N LYS A 403 31.55 29.86 -31.37
CA LYS A 403 30.30 29.07 -31.42
C LYS A 403 30.49 27.70 -32.07
N LYS A 404 31.29 27.62 -33.14
CA LYS A 404 31.60 26.33 -33.78
C LYS A 404 32.45 25.44 -32.87
N LEU A 405 33.40 26.02 -32.14
CA LEU A 405 34.21 25.31 -31.16
C LEU A 405 33.35 24.78 -30.00
N GLU A 406 32.44 25.58 -29.46
CA GLU A 406 31.48 25.19 -28.42
C GLU A 406 30.56 24.05 -28.90
N GLN A 407 30.09 24.11 -30.14
CA GLN A 407 29.29 23.02 -30.73
C GLN A 407 30.10 21.72 -30.83
N VAL A 408 31.36 21.78 -31.25
CA VAL A 408 32.24 20.61 -31.34
C VAL A 408 32.57 20.06 -29.95
N LEU A 409 32.94 20.91 -28.99
CA LEU A 409 33.19 20.52 -27.60
C LEU A 409 31.93 19.94 -26.95
N GLY A 410 30.77 20.55 -27.19
CA GLY A 410 29.48 20.06 -26.74
C GLY A 410 29.14 18.68 -27.33
N ALA A 411 29.37 18.47 -28.63
CA ALA A 411 29.18 17.18 -29.28
C ALA A 411 30.15 16.12 -28.72
N LYS A 412 31.42 16.47 -28.50
CA LYS A 412 32.41 15.56 -27.90
C LYS A 412 32.10 15.23 -26.45
N ASN A 413 31.66 16.19 -25.64
CA ASN A 413 31.24 15.95 -24.26
C ASN A 413 30.00 15.05 -24.19
N ARG A 414 29.05 15.19 -25.13
CA ARG A 414 27.92 14.25 -25.26
C ARG A 414 28.40 12.85 -25.64
N GLN A 415 29.31 12.75 -26.59
CA GLN A 415 29.91 11.48 -27.00
C GLN A 415 30.64 10.79 -25.83
N ILE A 416 31.39 11.55 -25.01
CA ILE A 416 32.05 11.03 -23.80
C ILE A 416 31.02 10.47 -22.83
N LYS A 417 29.94 11.21 -22.55
CA LYS A 417 28.86 10.73 -21.67
C LYS A 417 28.17 9.48 -22.20
N ASP A 418 27.91 9.42 -23.51
CA ASP A 418 27.31 8.25 -24.16
C ASP A 418 28.24 7.03 -24.08
N LEU A 419 29.54 7.21 -24.28
CA LEU A 419 30.52 6.13 -24.15
C LEU A 419 30.65 5.65 -22.70
N GLN A 420 30.71 6.57 -21.72
CA GLN A 420 30.72 6.22 -20.30
C GLN A 420 29.46 5.43 -19.91
N TYR A 421 28.30 5.85 -20.41
CA TYR A 421 27.05 5.13 -20.22
C TYR A 421 27.09 3.72 -20.81
N GLN A 422 27.58 3.57 -22.04
CA GLN A 422 27.72 2.25 -22.69
C GLN A 422 28.67 1.34 -21.91
N VAL A 423 29.78 1.88 -21.40
CA VAL A 423 30.71 1.13 -20.54
C VAL A 423 30.00 0.67 -19.27
N HIS A 424 29.27 1.53 -18.57
CA HIS A 424 28.51 1.14 -17.38
C HIS A 424 27.44 0.09 -17.67
N GLN A 425 26.72 0.23 -18.80
CA GLN A 425 25.72 -0.73 -19.23
C GLN A 425 26.35 -2.10 -19.54
N ALA A 426 27.44 -2.14 -20.30
CA ALA A 426 28.15 -3.37 -20.66
C ALA A 426 28.76 -4.05 -19.42
N THR A 427 29.37 -3.27 -18.52
CA THR A 427 29.94 -3.80 -17.26
C THR A 427 28.85 -4.44 -16.38
N LYS A 428 27.67 -3.81 -16.33
CA LYS A 428 26.53 -4.36 -15.60
C LYS A 428 25.97 -5.62 -16.25
N GLN A 429 25.82 -5.64 -17.58
CA GLN A 429 25.42 -6.84 -18.31
C GLN A 429 26.38 -8.00 -18.05
N TYR A 430 27.69 -7.73 -18.07
CA TYR A 430 28.71 -8.72 -17.74
C TYR A 430 28.53 -9.28 -16.31
N ASN A 431 28.41 -8.41 -15.30
CA ASN A 431 28.21 -8.86 -13.92
C ASN A 431 26.89 -9.63 -13.71
N ASP A 432 25.80 -9.22 -14.38
CA ASP A 432 24.52 -9.93 -14.33
C ASP A 432 24.65 -11.31 -14.99
N THR A 433 25.38 -11.43 -16.11
CA THR A 433 25.62 -12.73 -16.75
C THR A 433 26.43 -13.66 -15.88
N ILE A 434 27.46 -13.16 -15.17
CA ILE A 434 28.24 -13.97 -14.21
C ILE A 434 27.30 -14.58 -13.17
N ARG A 435 26.43 -13.79 -12.55
CA ARG A 435 25.49 -14.28 -11.53
C ARG A 435 24.54 -15.34 -12.08
N VAL A 436 24.06 -15.17 -13.30
CA VAL A 436 23.20 -16.17 -13.96
C VAL A 436 23.98 -17.46 -14.22
N TYR A 437 25.21 -17.36 -14.72
CA TYR A 437 26.07 -18.52 -14.96
C TYR A 437 26.42 -19.25 -13.66
N GLU A 438 26.81 -18.54 -12.61
CA GLU A 438 27.05 -19.10 -11.27
C GLU A 438 25.83 -19.88 -10.78
N SER A 439 24.63 -19.26 -10.87
CA SER A 439 23.39 -19.92 -10.44
C SER A 439 23.07 -21.18 -11.26
N LYS A 440 23.36 -21.17 -12.56
CA LYS A 440 23.01 -22.27 -13.46
C LYS A 440 24.02 -23.42 -13.40
N LEU A 441 25.30 -23.10 -13.25
CA LEU A 441 26.38 -24.08 -13.08
C LEU A 441 26.27 -24.78 -11.71
N GLN A 442 25.92 -24.02 -10.66
CA GLN A 442 25.59 -24.61 -9.36
C GLN A 442 24.39 -25.56 -9.45
N ALA A 443 23.34 -25.20 -10.20
CA ALA A 443 22.21 -26.09 -10.45
C ALA A 443 22.56 -27.35 -11.27
N LEU A 444 23.68 -27.34 -11.99
CA LEU A 444 24.21 -28.48 -12.75
C LEU A 444 25.26 -29.29 -11.97
N GLY A 445 25.52 -28.95 -10.72
CA GLY A 445 26.43 -29.69 -9.83
C GLY A 445 27.90 -29.31 -9.94
N VAL A 446 28.23 -28.18 -10.58
CA VAL A 446 29.59 -27.62 -10.60
C VAL A 446 29.75 -26.67 -9.41
N GLU A 447 30.74 -26.90 -8.55
CA GLU A 447 30.98 -26.07 -7.37
C GLU A 447 31.54 -24.69 -7.74
N GLN A 448 31.20 -23.66 -6.95
CA GLN A 448 31.53 -22.26 -7.26
C GLN A 448 33.05 -21.98 -7.30
N GLU A 449 33.86 -22.79 -6.62
CA GLU A 449 35.33 -22.62 -6.56
C GLU A 449 36.04 -23.00 -7.88
N GLU A 450 35.41 -23.79 -8.75
CA GLU A 450 35.94 -24.13 -10.08
C GLU A 450 35.64 -23.03 -11.13
N ILE A 451 34.83 -22.04 -10.78
CA ILE A 451 34.33 -20.99 -11.69
C ILE A 451 35.18 -19.72 -11.51
N GLY A 452 36.18 -19.52 -12.36
CA GLY A 452 37.11 -18.37 -12.30
C GLY A 452 36.57 -17.03 -12.85
N PHE A 453 35.28 -16.70 -12.70
CA PHE A 453 34.74 -15.42 -13.19
C PHE A 453 34.86 -14.32 -12.13
N GLU A 454 35.68 -13.30 -12.39
CA GLU A 454 35.76 -12.12 -11.53
C GLU A 454 34.78 -11.03 -11.97
N ALA A 455 33.93 -10.56 -11.06
CA ALA A 455 33.03 -9.44 -11.29
C ALA A 455 33.79 -8.11 -11.32
N ILE A 456 33.45 -7.24 -12.27
CA ILE A 456 34.06 -5.91 -12.40
C ILE A 456 33.43 -4.96 -11.37
N GLN A 457 34.25 -4.19 -10.65
CA GLN A 457 33.75 -3.19 -9.70
C GLN A 457 32.93 -2.10 -10.42
N THR A 458 31.66 -1.94 -10.02
CA THR A 458 30.74 -0.96 -10.62
C THR A 458 30.05 -0.10 -9.57
N ALA A 459 29.80 1.18 -9.90
CA ALA A 459 29.08 2.15 -9.08
C ALA A 459 27.54 2.06 -9.25
N THR A 460 27.03 1.02 -9.91
CA THR A 460 25.63 0.87 -10.31
C THR A 460 24.87 -0.09 -9.42
N SER A 461 23.55 0.12 -9.27
CA SER A 461 22.68 -0.71 -8.43
C SER A 461 22.53 -2.16 -8.90
N LEU A 462 22.18 -3.04 -7.96
CA LEU A 462 22.00 -4.50 -8.11
C LEU A 462 20.77 -4.94 -8.96
N THR A 463 20.05 -4.01 -9.59
CA THR A 463 18.86 -4.32 -10.43
C THR A 463 19.25 -4.85 -11.81
N PRO A 464 18.37 -5.50 -12.61
CA PRO A 464 18.74 -6.03 -13.93
C PRO A 464 19.18 -4.97 -14.94
N ALA A 465 20.17 -5.28 -15.78
CA ALA A 465 20.75 -4.38 -16.79
C ALA A 465 19.77 -3.73 -17.79
N ARG A 466 18.58 -4.31 -17.98
CA ARG A 466 17.54 -3.81 -18.89
C ARG A 466 16.86 -2.50 -18.41
N LEU A 467 17.09 -2.11 -17.16
CA LEU A 467 16.53 -0.89 -16.54
C LEU A 467 17.51 0.30 -16.48
N VAL A 468 18.68 0.19 -17.11
CA VAL A 468 19.58 1.34 -17.26
C VAL A 468 19.02 2.21 -18.39
N THR A 469 18.57 3.43 -18.08
CA THR A 469 17.96 4.36 -19.05
C THR A 469 18.95 5.44 -19.50
N LYS A 470 18.91 5.77 -20.80
CA LYS A 470 19.64 6.90 -21.39
C LYS A 470 19.08 8.23 -20.86
N ALA A 471 19.93 9.13 -20.39
CA ALA A 471 19.53 10.51 -20.10
C ALA A 471 19.31 11.27 -21.41
N GLY A 472 18.06 11.37 -21.86
CA GLY A 472 17.67 12.06 -23.08
C GLY A 472 17.79 13.59 -22.96
N VAL A 473 18.48 14.20 -23.93
CA VAL A 473 18.50 15.65 -24.16
C VAL A 473 17.17 16.07 -24.78
N GLY A 474 16.31 16.71 -24.00
CA GLY A 474 15.13 17.44 -24.48
C GLY A 474 15.39 18.95 -24.41
N GLY A 475 15.16 19.66 -25.52
CA GLY A 475 15.20 21.13 -25.57
C GLY A 475 14.17 21.80 -24.65
N PRO A 476 14.18 23.14 -24.55
CA PRO A 476 13.56 23.91 -23.46
C PRO A 476 12.02 23.78 -23.33
N ALA A 477 11.33 23.19 -24.31
CA ALA A 477 9.91 22.84 -24.18
C ALA A 477 9.65 21.57 -23.33
N ALA A 478 10.67 20.71 -23.14
CA ALA A 478 10.60 19.52 -22.29
C ALA A 478 10.90 19.81 -20.81
N LEU A 479 11.53 20.95 -20.50
CA LEU A 479 11.81 21.37 -19.12
C LEU A 479 10.52 21.73 -18.36
N TRP A 480 9.47 22.16 -19.07
CA TRP A 480 8.12 22.31 -18.49
C TRP A 480 7.40 20.98 -18.24
N ARG A 481 7.86 19.85 -18.83
CA ARG A 481 7.34 18.50 -18.50
C ARG A 481 8.08 17.86 -17.33
N VAL A 482 9.34 18.20 -17.09
CA VAL A 482 10.12 17.70 -15.94
C VAL A 482 9.89 18.55 -14.67
N LEU A 483 9.42 19.79 -14.81
CA LEU A 483 8.89 20.62 -13.71
C LEU A 483 7.40 20.37 -13.40
N ARG A 484 6.77 19.39 -14.05
CA ARG A 484 5.59 18.79 -13.44
C ARG A 484 6.14 17.93 -12.31
N LEU A 485 6.09 18.46 -11.08
CA LEU A 485 6.07 17.65 -9.85
C LEU A 485 5.35 16.34 -10.19
N PRO A 486 5.83 15.16 -9.75
CA PRO A 486 5.04 13.94 -9.92
C PRO A 486 3.62 14.32 -9.52
N GLU A 487 2.64 14.09 -10.40
CA GLU A 487 1.27 14.55 -10.12
C GLU A 487 0.97 14.25 -8.66
N PRO A 488 0.37 15.18 -7.89
CA PRO A 488 0.21 15.05 -6.44
C PRO A 488 -0.20 13.63 -5.99
N GLY A 489 -0.93 12.93 -6.86
CA GLY A 489 -1.24 11.51 -6.79
C GLY A 489 -0.11 10.51 -6.50
N ALA A 490 1.16 10.65 -6.92
CA ALA A 490 2.12 9.54 -6.70
C ALA A 490 2.57 9.37 -5.23
N LEU A 491 2.79 10.50 -4.54
CA LEU A 491 3.10 10.53 -3.11
C LEU A 491 1.83 10.34 -2.27
N GLU A 492 0.69 10.87 -2.74
CA GLU A 492 -0.63 10.65 -2.17
C GLU A 492 -1.01 9.17 -2.21
N VAL A 493 -0.83 8.47 -3.34
CA VAL A 493 -1.07 7.03 -3.48
C VAL A 493 -0.17 6.19 -2.57
N LEU A 494 1.10 6.56 -2.39
CA LEU A 494 1.99 5.87 -1.45
C LEU A 494 1.59 6.11 0.02
N GLY A 495 1.14 7.33 0.33
CA GLY A 495 0.59 7.70 1.63
C GLY A 495 -0.68 6.93 1.94
N ASP A 496 -1.65 6.98 1.02
CA ASP A 496 -2.93 6.28 1.07
C ASP A 496 -2.71 4.78 1.22
N PHE A 497 -1.87 4.18 0.37
CA PHE A 497 -1.57 2.75 0.47
C PHE A 497 -0.99 2.39 1.84
N THR A 498 -0.10 3.21 2.40
CA THR A 498 0.48 2.97 3.73
C THR A 498 -0.56 3.11 4.84
N PHE A 499 -1.45 4.09 4.72
CA PHE A 499 -2.51 4.33 5.68
C PHE A 499 -3.55 3.20 5.67
N TYR A 500 -4.16 2.95 4.50
CA TYR A 500 -5.21 1.94 4.32
C TYR A 500 -4.71 0.51 4.54
N SER A 501 -3.45 0.18 4.20
CA SER A 501 -2.96 -1.20 4.33
C SER A 501 -2.43 -1.56 5.72
N PHE A 502 -2.04 -0.58 6.56
CA PHE A 502 -1.38 -0.87 7.84
C PHE A 502 -1.94 -0.08 9.02
N MET A 503 -2.22 1.21 8.84
CA MET A 503 -2.60 2.09 9.95
C MET A 503 -4.09 1.99 10.25
N GLU A 504 -4.95 2.14 9.25
CA GLU A 504 -6.41 2.09 9.41
C GLU A 504 -6.89 0.77 10.03
N PRO A 505 -6.49 -0.43 9.56
CA PRO A 505 -6.90 -1.69 10.18
C PRO A 505 -6.51 -1.77 11.66
N SER A 506 -5.32 -1.25 12.01
CA SER A 506 -4.84 -1.26 13.39
C SER A 506 -5.65 -0.34 14.30
N TYR A 507 -5.98 0.87 13.84
CA TYR A 507 -6.79 1.81 14.61
C TYR A 507 -8.24 1.35 14.70
N ALA A 508 -8.81 0.85 13.61
CA ALA A 508 -10.17 0.37 13.58
C ALA A 508 -10.36 -0.85 14.51
N ALA A 509 -9.38 -1.76 14.57
CA ALA A 509 -9.40 -2.87 15.53
C ALA A 509 -9.18 -2.42 16.99
N GLN A 510 -8.44 -1.33 17.24
CA GLN A 510 -8.27 -0.74 18.58
C GLN A 510 -9.50 0.05 19.05
N LEU A 511 -10.27 0.64 18.13
CA LEU A 511 -11.50 1.36 18.44
C LEU A 511 -12.68 0.44 18.78
N MET A 512 -12.59 -0.83 18.40
CA MET A 512 -13.59 -1.84 18.73
C MET A 512 -13.38 -2.47 20.11
N VAL A 513 -14.43 -3.09 20.63
CA VAL A 513 -14.44 -3.64 21.99
C VAL A 513 -13.55 -4.88 22.07
N SER A 514 -12.80 -4.98 23.18
CA SER A 514 -12.07 -6.21 23.53
C SER A 514 -12.91 -7.04 24.50
N TYR A 515 -13.17 -8.29 24.13
CA TYR A 515 -13.86 -9.26 24.98
C TYR A 515 -12.89 -10.28 25.54
N THR A 516 -13.09 -10.66 26.80
CA THR A 516 -12.29 -11.67 27.50
C THR A 516 -13.16 -12.83 27.95
N GLU A 517 -12.54 -14.01 28.09
CA GLU A 517 -13.20 -15.25 28.54
C GLU A 517 -14.44 -15.64 27.70
N VAL A 518 -14.43 -15.37 26.40
CA VAL A 518 -15.55 -15.70 25.53
C VAL A 518 -15.58 -17.19 25.24
N ASP A 519 -16.74 -17.82 25.44
CA ASP A 519 -17.02 -19.15 24.94
C ASP A 519 -17.68 -19.04 23.54
N PRO A 520 -16.99 -19.48 22.48
CA PRO A 520 -17.48 -19.36 21.10
C PRO A 520 -18.66 -20.27 20.79
N SER A 521 -18.93 -21.24 21.67
CA SER A 521 -19.84 -22.35 21.43
C SER A 521 -21.11 -22.27 22.25
N SER A 522 -21.04 -21.83 23.50
CA SER A 522 -22.21 -21.73 24.38
C SER A 522 -22.18 -20.49 25.25
N THR A 523 -23.33 -19.86 25.46
CA THR A 523 -23.49 -18.70 26.35
C THR A 523 -24.60 -18.98 27.36
N ARG A 524 -24.38 -18.60 28.62
CA ARG A 524 -25.43 -18.63 29.65
C ARG A 524 -26.24 -17.33 29.64
N LEU A 525 -27.56 -17.46 29.54
CA LEU A 525 -28.51 -16.37 29.70
C LEU A 525 -28.79 -16.09 31.19
N ALA A 526 -29.38 -14.95 31.49
CA ALA A 526 -29.68 -14.51 32.87
C ALA A 526 -30.69 -15.42 33.59
N ASP A 527 -31.50 -16.15 32.83
CA ASP A 527 -32.43 -17.19 33.28
C ASP A 527 -31.74 -18.54 33.59
N GLY A 528 -30.41 -18.63 33.40
CA GLY A 528 -29.63 -19.84 33.60
C GLY A 528 -29.64 -20.81 32.42
N GLN A 529 -30.34 -20.51 31.33
CA GLN A 529 -30.38 -21.35 30.13
C GLN A 529 -29.07 -21.25 29.34
N VAL A 530 -28.53 -22.39 28.90
CA VAL A 530 -27.36 -22.46 28.00
C VAL A 530 -27.87 -22.47 26.56
N VAL A 531 -27.50 -21.46 25.79
CA VAL A 531 -27.85 -21.32 24.37
C VAL A 531 -26.60 -21.25 23.49
N PRO A 532 -26.66 -21.65 22.21
CA PRO A 532 -25.53 -21.51 21.31
C PRO A 532 -25.11 -20.04 21.19
N THR A 533 -23.81 -19.77 21.31
CA THR A 533 -23.32 -18.40 21.17
C THR A 533 -23.53 -17.91 19.74
N SER A 534 -24.27 -16.81 19.56
CA SER A 534 -24.44 -16.17 18.26
C SER A 534 -23.40 -15.07 18.05
N GLY A 535 -22.82 -15.04 16.85
CA GLY A 535 -21.94 -13.97 16.41
C GLY A 535 -22.66 -12.62 16.32
N GLY A 536 -23.98 -12.58 16.24
CA GLY A 536 -24.75 -11.32 16.27
C GLY A 536 -24.48 -10.47 17.53
N ARG A 537 -24.08 -11.11 18.65
CA ARG A 537 -23.76 -10.42 19.92
C ARG A 537 -22.36 -9.79 19.97
N PHE A 538 -21.49 -10.13 19.03
CA PHE A 538 -20.06 -9.74 19.03
C PHE A 538 -19.69 -9.00 17.73
N GLN A 539 -20.63 -8.26 17.14
CA GLN A 539 -20.38 -7.52 15.90
C GLN A 539 -19.41 -6.34 16.09
N ASP A 540 -19.36 -5.78 17.30
CA ASP A 540 -18.47 -4.71 17.75
C ASP A 540 -17.15 -5.23 18.35
N ALA A 541 -16.91 -6.54 18.30
CA ALA A 541 -15.70 -7.16 18.83
C ALA A 541 -14.52 -6.98 17.86
N GLY A 542 -13.48 -6.27 18.33
CA GLY A 542 -12.21 -6.10 17.61
C GLY A 542 -11.17 -7.12 18.03
N GLN A 543 -11.16 -7.48 19.31
CA GLN A 543 -10.26 -8.48 19.87
C GLN A 543 -11.07 -9.39 20.79
N VAL A 544 -10.90 -10.70 20.64
CA VAL A 544 -11.58 -11.69 21.48
C VAL A 544 -10.54 -12.62 22.07
N TYR A 545 -10.48 -12.68 23.39
CA TYR A 545 -9.75 -13.72 24.12
C TYR A 545 -10.74 -14.81 24.50
N PHE A 546 -10.55 -15.98 23.91
CA PHE A 546 -11.41 -17.14 24.14
C PHE A 546 -11.03 -17.86 25.43
N ASN A 547 -11.97 -18.66 25.94
CA ASN A 547 -11.72 -19.50 27.11
C ASN A 547 -10.63 -20.56 26.84
N HIS A 548 -10.10 -21.16 27.91
CA HIS A 548 -8.99 -22.12 27.82
C HIS A 548 -9.35 -23.41 27.04
N ASP A 549 -10.62 -23.80 27.05
CA ASP A 549 -11.12 -25.00 26.36
C ASP A 549 -11.38 -24.79 24.87
N THR A 550 -11.23 -23.55 24.38
CA THR A 550 -11.42 -23.22 22.97
C THR A 550 -10.28 -23.77 22.11
N VAL A 551 -10.65 -24.40 21.00
CA VAL A 551 -9.74 -24.84 19.96
C VAL A 551 -10.27 -24.55 18.57
N LEU A 552 -9.33 -24.49 17.64
CA LEU A 552 -9.60 -24.41 16.22
C LEU A 552 -9.83 -25.83 15.70
N ASP A 553 -11.00 -26.06 15.12
CA ASP A 553 -11.39 -27.38 14.63
C ASP A 553 -10.96 -27.55 13.18
N VAL A 554 -9.69 -27.92 13.02
CA VAL A 554 -9.02 -28.08 11.71
C VAL A 554 -9.73 -29.13 10.85
N ASN A 555 -10.34 -30.15 11.44
CA ASN A 555 -11.01 -31.22 10.69
C ASN A 555 -12.26 -30.74 9.94
N ARG A 556 -12.84 -29.62 10.39
CA ARG A 556 -14.00 -28.97 9.76
C ARG A 556 -13.62 -27.66 9.07
N SER A 557 -12.33 -27.51 8.72
CA SER A 557 -11.88 -26.40 7.87
C SER A 557 -12.32 -26.59 6.42
N PHE A 558 -12.45 -25.48 5.71
CA PHE A 558 -12.70 -25.48 4.28
C PHE A 558 -12.05 -24.28 3.60
N SER A 559 -12.04 -24.28 2.26
CA SER A 559 -11.49 -23.17 1.50
C SER A 559 -12.32 -22.84 0.25
N PHE A 560 -12.39 -21.55 -0.08
CA PHE A 560 -12.94 -21.04 -1.34
C PHE A 560 -11.80 -20.52 -2.23
N LYS A 561 -11.79 -20.85 -3.52
CA LYS A 561 -10.70 -20.49 -4.44
C LYS A 561 -11.17 -19.49 -5.50
N LEU A 562 -10.59 -18.29 -5.50
CA LEU A 562 -10.80 -17.25 -6.51
C LEU A 562 -9.52 -16.39 -6.61
N ALA A 563 -8.67 -16.70 -7.60
CA ALA A 563 -7.28 -16.23 -7.71
C ALA A 563 -6.39 -16.63 -6.51
N ASP A 564 -6.76 -16.20 -5.31
CA ASP A 564 -6.24 -16.66 -4.02
C ASP A 564 -7.13 -17.77 -3.41
N VAL A 565 -6.59 -18.51 -2.44
CA VAL A 565 -7.31 -19.51 -1.64
C VAL A 565 -7.70 -18.90 -0.29
N TYR A 566 -9.00 -18.73 -0.07
CA TYR A 566 -9.58 -18.19 1.16
C TYR A 566 -9.92 -19.32 2.12
N CYS A 567 -9.18 -19.39 3.22
CA CYS A 567 -9.25 -20.43 4.23
C CYS A 567 -10.13 -20.05 5.40
N VAL A 568 -10.97 -20.98 5.86
CA VAL A 568 -11.78 -20.82 7.07
C VAL A 568 -11.71 -22.07 7.94
N ALA A 569 -11.64 -21.88 9.26
CA ALA A 569 -11.73 -22.94 10.24
C ALA A 569 -12.61 -22.52 11.43
N PRO A 570 -13.55 -23.37 11.89
CA PRO A 570 -14.43 -23.02 12.98
C PRO A 570 -13.69 -23.00 14.32
N ILE A 571 -13.97 -22.00 15.14
CA ILE A 571 -13.46 -21.84 16.51
C ILE A 571 -14.55 -22.35 17.45
N ARG A 572 -14.25 -23.39 18.23
CA ARG A 572 -15.23 -24.01 19.13
C ARG A 572 -14.63 -24.42 20.47
N ASN A 573 -15.49 -24.58 21.46
CA ASN A 573 -15.14 -25.27 22.69
C ASN A 573 -15.07 -26.79 22.42
N LYS A 574 -14.01 -27.45 22.91
CA LYS A 574 -13.83 -28.92 22.83
C LYS A 574 -15.01 -29.69 23.41
N ASN A 575 -15.56 -29.17 24.51
CA ASN A 575 -16.53 -29.88 25.33
C ASN A 575 -18.00 -29.56 24.95
N CYS A 576 -18.20 -28.87 23.82
CA CYS A 576 -19.54 -28.51 23.37
C CYS A 576 -20.32 -29.72 22.83
N GLY A 577 -21.50 -29.99 23.41
CA GLY A 577 -22.50 -30.92 22.88
C GLY A 577 -23.49 -30.20 21.97
N GLU A 578 -23.99 -30.88 20.94
CA GLU A 578 -24.98 -30.30 20.02
C GLU A 578 -26.30 -29.94 20.76
N PRO A 579 -26.90 -28.76 20.50
CA PRO A 579 -26.53 -27.75 19.50
C PRO A 579 -25.41 -26.81 19.97
N CYS A 580 -24.40 -26.64 19.11
CA CYS A 580 -23.23 -25.81 19.37
C CYS A 580 -23.27 -24.52 18.53
N GLY A 581 -22.82 -23.39 19.10
CA GLY A 581 -22.58 -22.16 18.33
C GLY A 581 -21.38 -22.33 17.39
N GLU A 582 -21.57 -21.98 16.11
CA GLU A 582 -20.56 -22.12 15.05
C GLU A 582 -20.37 -20.80 14.26
N ASP A 583 -20.59 -19.67 14.91
CA ASP A 583 -20.48 -18.34 14.30
C ASP A 583 -19.07 -17.74 14.36
N PHE A 584 -18.13 -18.35 15.08
CA PHE A 584 -16.74 -17.87 15.19
C PHE A 584 -15.81 -18.62 14.24
N TRP A 585 -15.11 -17.89 13.38
CA TRP A 585 -14.26 -18.48 12.34
C TRP A 585 -12.87 -17.86 12.35
N ALA A 586 -11.85 -18.71 12.32
CA ALA A 586 -10.48 -18.34 12.04
C ALA A 586 -10.25 -18.30 10.52
N VAL A 587 -9.57 -17.27 10.03
CA VAL A 587 -9.42 -17.03 8.59
C VAL A 587 -8.00 -16.67 8.16
N GLY A 588 -7.70 -16.93 6.89
CA GLY A 588 -6.55 -16.34 6.21
C GLY A 588 -6.40 -16.79 4.74
N LYS A 589 -5.35 -16.34 4.05
CA LYS A 589 -5.15 -16.58 2.61
C LYS A 589 -4.01 -17.56 2.37
N ASN A 590 -4.17 -18.44 1.39
CA ASN A 590 -3.11 -19.31 0.83
C ASN A 590 -2.40 -20.19 1.88
N CYS A 591 -3.13 -20.61 2.92
CA CYS A 591 -2.62 -21.36 4.08
C CYS A 591 -3.45 -22.63 4.36
N CYS A 592 -4.12 -23.15 3.33
CA CYS A 592 -4.77 -24.44 3.37
C CYS A 592 -4.17 -25.37 2.34
N SER A 593 -4.32 -26.68 2.58
CA SER A 593 -4.07 -27.69 1.56
C SER A 593 -4.96 -27.45 0.32
N GLU A 594 -4.57 -28.00 -0.84
CA GLU A 594 -5.33 -27.83 -2.10
C GLU A 594 -6.80 -28.29 -2.00
N ASN A 595 -7.10 -29.19 -1.07
CA ASN A 595 -8.44 -29.69 -0.80
C ASN A 595 -9.21 -28.89 0.27
N GLY A 596 -8.58 -27.89 0.89
CA GLY A 596 -9.17 -27.04 1.94
C GLY A 596 -9.31 -27.69 3.32
N THR A 597 -8.78 -28.90 3.50
CA THR A 597 -9.04 -29.76 4.67
C THR A 597 -8.01 -29.64 5.79
N HIS A 598 -6.98 -28.81 5.62
CA HIS A 598 -5.97 -28.55 6.64
C HIS A 598 -5.74 -27.04 6.70
N PHE A 599 -5.89 -26.44 7.87
CA PHE A 599 -5.78 -25.00 8.10
C PHE A 599 -4.51 -24.69 8.91
N GLU A 600 -3.64 -23.84 8.38
CA GLU A 600 -2.33 -23.52 8.99
C GLU A 600 -2.12 -22.00 9.18
N CYS A 601 -3.17 -21.20 9.06
CA CYS A 601 -3.06 -19.74 9.17
C CYS A 601 -2.94 -19.25 10.61
N GLY A 602 -1.95 -18.40 10.87
CA GLY A 602 -1.73 -17.80 12.19
C GLY A 602 -1.03 -18.78 13.14
N ASP A 603 -1.26 -18.64 14.44
CA ASP A 603 -0.52 -19.36 15.48
C ASP A 603 -1.13 -20.74 15.79
N VAL A 604 -1.60 -21.48 14.78
CA VAL A 604 -2.29 -22.78 14.92
C VAL A 604 -1.40 -23.81 15.64
N GLY A 605 -0.07 -23.73 15.46
CA GLY A 605 0.89 -24.61 16.12
C GLY A 605 1.10 -24.32 17.61
N SER A 606 0.73 -23.12 18.09
CA SER A 606 0.87 -22.75 19.50
C SER A 606 -0.34 -23.21 20.31
N LYS A 607 -0.11 -23.92 21.42
CA LYS A 607 -1.18 -24.28 22.37
C LYS A 607 -1.73 -23.07 23.12
N HIS A 608 -0.94 -22.00 23.22
CA HIS A 608 -1.30 -20.75 23.89
C HIS A 608 -2.12 -19.81 22.99
N ALA A 609 -2.17 -20.08 21.68
CA ALA A 609 -3.06 -19.37 20.79
C ALA A 609 -4.52 -19.66 21.17
N LYS A 610 -5.16 -18.63 21.75
CA LYS A 610 -6.55 -18.62 22.23
C LYS A 610 -7.20 -17.25 22.00
N SER A 611 -6.67 -16.46 21.07
CA SER A 611 -7.18 -15.14 20.78
C SER A 611 -7.47 -14.96 19.30
N GLY A 612 -8.45 -14.12 19.02
CA GLY A 612 -8.85 -13.72 17.68
C GLY A 612 -8.72 -12.20 17.52
N LEU A 613 -7.99 -11.77 16.50
CA LEU A 613 -8.00 -10.38 16.04
C LEU A 613 -8.98 -10.26 14.87
N ARG A 614 -9.97 -9.36 14.97
CA ARG A 614 -11.02 -9.21 13.96
C ARG A 614 -10.42 -8.89 12.59
N LEU A 615 -10.89 -9.58 11.55
CA LEU A 615 -10.57 -9.21 10.17
C LEU A 615 -11.24 -7.86 9.85
N MET A 616 -10.42 -6.83 9.66
CA MET A 616 -10.88 -5.47 9.35
C MET A 616 -11.05 -5.21 7.86
N ASP A 617 -10.40 -6.01 7.02
CA ASP A 617 -10.42 -5.81 5.57
C ASP A 617 -11.76 -6.26 4.99
N ASN A 618 -12.62 -5.28 4.69
CA ASN A 618 -13.95 -5.51 4.11
C ASN A 618 -13.90 -6.06 2.67
N THR A 619 -12.75 -6.01 1.99
CA THR A 619 -12.63 -6.53 0.62
C THR A 619 -12.69 -8.06 0.59
N ASP A 620 -12.15 -8.72 1.62
CA ASP A 620 -12.01 -10.18 1.67
C ASP A 620 -13.17 -10.89 2.38
N VAL A 621 -13.91 -10.17 3.23
CA VAL A 621 -15.04 -10.69 4.02
C VAL A 621 -16.08 -11.46 3.19
N PRO A 622 -16.50 -11.00 1.99
CA PRO A 622 -17.45 -11.75 1.16
C PRO A 622 -16.93 -13.13 0.75
N PHE A 623 -15.63 -13.26 0.47
CA PHE A 623 -15.04 -14.52 0.03
C PHE A 623 -14.91 -15.51 1.19
N TYR A 624 -14.57 -15.04 2.39
CA TYR A 624 -14.61 -15.87 3.60
C TYR A 624 -16.03 -16.34 3.93
N ARG A 625 -17.04 -15.51 3.70
CA ARG A 625 -18.44 -15.92 3.85
C ARG A 625 -18.82 -17.04 2.89
N LEU A 626 -18.38 -16.99 1.63
CA LEU A 626 -18.58 -18.09 0.68
C LEU A 626 -17.90 -19.38 1.14
N ALA A 627 -16.68 -19.29 1.69
CA ALA A 627 -15.99 -20.44 2.25
C ALA A 627 -16.74 -21.05 3.44
N VAL A 628 -17.33 -20.22 4.31
CA VAL A 628 -18.20 -20.68 5.41
C VAL A 628 -19.46 -21.37 4.89
N VAL A 629 -20.11 -20.83 3.86
CA VAL A 629 -21.29 -21.47 3.24
C VAL A 629 -20.94 -22.85 2.69
N GLN A 630 -19.78 -23.00 2.05
CA GLN A 630 -19.31 -24.30 1.57
C GLN A 630 -18.97 -25.27 2.71
N ALA A 631 -18.32 -24.77 3.78
CA ALA A 631 -18.05 -25.56 4.99
C ALA A 631 -19.36 -26.03 5.66
N ALA A 632 -20.34 -25.15 5.76
CA ALA A 632 -21.66 -25.42 6.30
C ALA A 632 -22.40 -26.52 5.52
N GLY A 633 -22.37 -26.44 4.18
CA GLY A 633 -22.94 -27.47 3.31
C GLY A 633 -22.25 -28.83 3.44
N LYS A 634 -20.92 -28.85 3.56
CA LYS A 634 -20.13 -30.10 3.65
C LYS A 634 -20.25 -30.79 5.01
N HIS A 635 -20.16 -30.01 6.09
CA HIS A 635 -20.08 -30.53 7.46
C HIS A 635 -21.41 -30.45 8.22
N LYS A 636 -22.50 -30.04 7.57
CA LYS A 636 -23.85 -29.87 8.16
C LYS A 636 -23.84 -28.93 9.37
N MET A 637 -23.04 -27.86 9.28
CA MET A 637 -22.88 -26.83 10.29
C MET A 637 -23.87 -25.68 10.05
N VAL A 638 -24.24 -24.95 11.11
CA VAL A 638 -25.19 -23.81 11.00
C VAL A 638 -24.54 -22.55 11.57
N SER A 639 -24.08 -21.68 10.67
CA SER A 639 -23.60 -20.33 11.02
C SER A 639 -24.50 -19.26 10.41
N GLN A 640 -25.20 -18.52 11.28
CA GLN A 640 -26.12 -17.46 10.86
C GLN A 640 -25.41 -16.12 10.73
N HIS A 641 -24.52 -15.80 11.67
CA HIS A 641 -23.83 -14.52 11.75
C HIS A 641 -22.31 -14.74 11.88
N PRO A 642 -21.64 -15.24 10.82
CA PRO A 642 -20.22 -15.55 10.88
C PRO A 642 -19.38 -14.30 11.15
N ILE A 643 -18.49 -14.42 12.13
CA ILE A 643 -17.44 -13.45 12.44
C ILE A 643 -16.07 -14.05 12.14
N PHE A 644 -15.20 -13.25 11.53
CA PHE A 644 -13.90 -13.67 11.05
C PHE A 644 -12.76 -13.08 11.88
N PHE A 645 -11.85 -13.94 12.33
CA PHE A 645 -10.69 -13.58 13.14
C PHE A 645 -9.39 -14.14 12.55
N HIS A 646 -8.30 -13.40 12.69
CA HIS A 646 -6.95 -13.95 12.61
C HIS A 646 -6.62 -14.65 13.93
N TRP A 647 -6.21 -15.91 13.85
CA TRP A 647 -5.90 -16.74 15.02
C TRP A 647 -4.48 -16.44 15.52
N LEU A 648 -4.37 -15.90 16.73
CA LEU A 648 -3.12 -15.38 17.28
C LEU A 648 -2.92 -15.78 18.74
N GLU A 649 -1.67 -15.82 19.18
CA GLU A 649 -1.31 -15.89 20.59
C GLU A 649 -1.47 -14.54 21.30
N ASP A 650 -0.97 -13.47 20.69
CA ASP A 650 -1.08 -12.10 21.22
C ASP A 650 -1.58 -11.13 20.12
N PRO A 651 -2.84 -10.69 20.18
CA PRO A 651 -3.40 -9.78 19.18
C PRO A 651 -2.88 -8.34 19.36
N VAL A 652 -2.44 -7.96 20.56
CA VAL A 652 -1.88 -6.63 20.85
C VAL A 652 -0.51 -6.50 20.24
N ALA A 653 0.33 -7.54 20.34
CA ALA A 653 1.63 -7.58 19.69
C ALA A 653 1.54 -7.43 18.17
N GLU A 654 0.56 -8.10 17.54
CA GLU A 654 0.34 -8.02 16.09
C GLU A 654 -0.15 -6.63 15.66
N LEU A 655 -1.08 -6.03 16.41
CA LEU A 655 -1.52 -4.64 16.19
C LEU A 655 -0.36 -3.63 16.30
N HIS A 656 0.46 -3.74 17.35
CA HIS A 656 1.67 -2.93 17.48
C HIS A 656 2.68 -3.23 16.36
N GLY A 657 2.69 -4.46 15.83
CA GLY A 657 3.45 -4.84 14.65
C GLY A 657 3.00 -4.08 13.39
N TRP A 658 1.69 -4.01 13.14
CA TRP A 658 1.11 -3.26 12.01
C TRP A 658 1.41 -1.77 12.14
N GLN A 659 1.21 -1.19 13.33
CA GLN A 659 1.53 0.21 13.60
C GLN A 659 3.02 0.50 13.36
N ARG A 660 3.94 -0.32 13.88
CA ARG A 660 5.39 -0.13 13.65
C ARG A 660 5.75 -0.22 12.17
N LYS A 661 5.18 -1.18 11.42
CA LYS A 661 5.40 -1.32 9.98
C LYS A 661 4.86 -0.09 9.22
N GLY A 662 3.66 0.38 9.57
CA GLY A 662 3.03 1.58 9.03
C GLY A 662 3.87 2.84 9.28
N PHE A 663 4.22 3.12 10.54
CA PHE A 663 5.06 4.26 10.92
C PHE A 663 6.43 4.22 10.24
N ARG A 664 7.08 3.06 10.17
CA ARG A 664 8.37 2.91 9.49
C ARG A 664 8.26 3.25 8.00
N ARG A 665 7.24 2.74 7.32
CA ARG A 665 7.00 3.04 5.89
C ARG A 665 6.67 4.51 5.67
N PHE A 666 5.82 5.07 6.53
CA PHE A 666 5.49 6.50 6.51
C PHE A 666 6.74 7.38 6.71
N ALA A 667 7.60 7.06 7.67
CA ALA A 667 8.84 7.80 7.90
C ALA A 667 9.80 7.73 6.70
N ILE A 668 9.93 6.55 6.07
CA ILE A 668 10.72 6.37 4.84
C ILE A 668 10.12 7.20 3.70
N ALA A 669 8.80 7.18 3.53
CA ALA A 669 8.10 7.95 2.49
C ALA A 669 8.27 9.46 2.69
N MET A 670 8.16 9.97 3.93
CA MET A 670 8.42 11.38 4.25
C MET A 670 9.87 11.77 3.95
N ALA A 671 10.85 10.94 4.34
CA ALA A 671 12.25 11.20 4.06
C ALA A 671 12.55 11.22 2.54
N ALA A 672 11.93 10.30 1.79
CA ALA A 672 12.03 10.29 0.34
C ALA A 672 11.38 11.52 -0.30
N ALA A 673 10.19 11.92 0.17
CA ALA A 673 9.50 13.13 -0.27
C ALA A 673 10.35 14.39 -0.06
N PHE A 674 10.96 14.50 1.13
CA PHE A 674 11.87 15.60 1.47
C PHE A 674 13.13 15.59 0.59
N ALA A 675 13.72 14.43 0.32
CA ALA A 675 14.88 14.32 -0.55
C ALA A 675 14.54 14.73 -2.01
N ILE A 676 13.37 14.32 -2.51
CA ILE A 676 12.89 14.68 -3.85
C ILE A 676 12.61 16.18 -3.95
N SER A 677 11.95 16.78 -2.95
CA SER A 677 11.67 18.22 -2.94
C SER A 677 12.94 19.06 -2.82
N ALA A 678 13.90 18.63 -1.99
CA ALA A 678 15.21 19.26 -1.89
C ALA A 678 16.00 19.17 -3.22
N ALA A 679 15.97 18.02 -3.90
CA ALA A 679 16.60 17.85 -5.20
C ALA A 679 15.95 18.71 -6.29
N ALA A 680 14.62 18.82 -6.28
CA ALA A 680 13.88 19.69 -7.20
C ALA A 680 14.20 21.18 -6.96
N LEU A 681 14.29 21.60 -5.69
CA LEU A 681 14.68 22.96 -5.33
C LEU A 681 16.13 23.27 -5.73
N ALA A 682 17.06 22.35 -5.49
CA ALA A 682 18.45 22.49 -5.91
C ALA A 682 18.58 22.58 -7.44
N ALA A 683 17.82 21.78 -8.19
CA ALA A 683 17.77 21.86 -9.65
C ALA A 683 17.19 23.22 -10.12
N ALA A 684 16.11 23.70 -9.49
CA ALA A 684 15.53 25.01 -9.81
C ALA A 684 16.50 26.16 -9.55
N LEU A 685 17.18 26.17 -8.39
CA LEU A 685 18.20 27.17 -8.06
C LEU A 685 19.38 27.12 -9.03
N HIS A 686 19.83 25.93 -9.42
CA HIS A 686 20.91 25.79 -10.40
C HIS A 686 20.50 26.30 -11.79
N THR A 687 19.25 26.08 -12.20
CA THR A 687 18.74 26.65 -13.47
C THR A 687 18.60 28.17 -13.43
N MET A 688 18.22 28.77 -12.29
CA MET A 688 18.19 30.23 -12.15
C MET A 688 19.60 30.85 -12.22
N HIS A 689 20.60 30.18 -11.66
CA HIS A 689 21.99 30.61 -11.73
C HIS A 689 22.60 30.49 -13.15
N ILE A 690 22.07 29.61 -14.00
CA ILE A 690 22.52 29.47 -15.40
C ILE A 690 21.78 30.46 -16.34
N ALA A 691 20.63 30.97 -15.90
CA ALA A 691 19.81 31.93 -16.66
C ALA A 691 20.16 33.41 -16.38
N LEU A 692 20.86 33.69 -15.27
CA LEU A 692 21.57 34.94 -14.98
C LEU A 692 23.00 34.85 -15.56
#